data_AF-A0A8C3SJK4-F1
#
_entry.id   AF-A0A8C3SJK4-F1
#
_cell.length_a   1.000
_cell.length_b   1.000
_cell.length_c   1.000
_cell.angle_alpha   90.00
_cell.angle_beta   90.00
_cell.angle_gamma   90.00
#
_symmetry.space_group_name_H-M   'P 1'
#
loop_
_entity.id
_entity.type
_entity.pdbx_description
1 polymer ?
#
loop_
_entity_poly.entity_id
_entity_poly.type
_entity_poly.pdbx_seq_one_letter_code
_entity_poly.pdbx_strand_id
1 'polypeptide(L)'
;MSRSVLQPSQQKLAEKLTILNDRGIGMLTRLYNIKKACGDPKAKPSYLIDKNLESAVKFIVRKFPAVETRNNNQQLAQLQKEKSEILKNLALYYFTFVDVMEFKDHVCELLNTIDVCQVFFDITVNFDLTKNYLDLIITYTTLMILLSRIEERKAIIGLYNYAHEMTHGSSDREYPRLGQMIVDYENPLKKMMEEFVPHSKSLSDALISLQMVYPRRNLSADQWRNAQLLSLISAPSTMLNPAQSDTMPCEYLSLDAMEKWIIFGFILCHGILNSDVTALNLWKLALQSSSCLSLFRDEVFHIHKAAEDLFVNIRGYNKRINDIRECKEAAVSHAGSMHRERRKFLRSALKELATVLSDQPGLLGPKALFVFMALSFARDEIIWLLRHADNMPKKSADDFIDKHIAELIFYMEELRAHVRKYGPVMQRYYVQYLSGFDAVVLNELVQVRDFILQSVFFSDAVEDGEVFDFRGMRLDWFRLQVSFKCVFVCTSIDILSLSLAHICKLVVENVEVLTQMRTSFDKPDQMAALFKRLSSVDSVLKRMTIIGVILSFRSLAQEALRDVLSYHIPFLVSSIEDFKDHIPRETDMKVAMNVYELSSAAGLPCEIDPALVVALSSQKSENISPEEEYKIACLLMVFVAVSLPTLASNVMSQYSPAIEGHCNNIHCLAKAINQIAAALFTIHKGSIEDRLKEFLALASSSLLKIGQETDKTTTRNRESVYLLLDMIVQESPFLTMDLLESCFPYVLLRNAYHAVYKQSVTSSA
;
A
#
# COMPACT_ATOMS: atom_id res chain seq x y z
N MET A 1 -29.46 15.54 8.03
CA MET A 1 -28.20 16.04 7.43
C MET A 1 -27.51 14.87 6.76
N SER A 2 -27.56 14.85 5.44
CA SER A 2 -26.99 13.81 4.57
C SER A 2 -25.47 13.77 4.71
N ARG A 3 -24.91 12.66 5.21
CA ARG A 3 -23.48 12.36 5.05
C ARG A 3 -23.22 12.25 3.54
N SER A 4 -22.54 13.24 2.97
CA SER A 4 -21.98 13.14 1.63
C SER A 4 -21.08 11.90 1.59
N VAL A 5 -21.44 10.91 0.76
CA VAL A 5 -20.61 9.75 0.50
C VAL A 5 -19.29 10.26 -0.07
N LEU A 6 -18.16 10.10 0.65
CA LEU A 6 -16.85 10.46 0.14
C LEU A 6 -16.61 9.68 -1.15
N GLN A 7 -16.41 10.37 -2.27
CA GLN A 7 -16.01 9.75 -3.54
C GLN A 7 -14.48 9.57 -3.53
N PRO A 8 -13.95 8.35 -3.41
CA PRO A 8 -12.53 8.16 -3.16
C PRO A 8 -11.63 8.48 -4.38
N SER A 9 -12.16 8.44 -5.61
CA SER A 9 -11.46 8.85 -6.84
C SER A 9 -11.26 10.37 -6.98
N GLN A 10 -12.03 11.19 -6.26
CA GLN A 10 -11.92 12.66 -6.29
C GLN A 10 -11.11 13.23 -5.12
N GLN A 11 -10.48 12.39 -4.29
CA GLN A 11 -9.76 12.85 -3.10
C GLN A 11 -8.41 13.52 -3.40
N LYS A 12 -7.88 13.34 -4.62
CA LYS A 12 -6.62 13.94 -5.10
C LYS A 12 -5.45 13.68 -4.15
N LEU A 13 -5.33 12.43 -3.67
CA LEU A 13 -4.32 12.07 -2.67
C LEU A 13 -2.90 12.30 -3.22
N ALA A 14 -2.65 11.99 -4.49
CA ALA A 14 -1.33 12.18 -5.11
C ALA A 14 -0.91 13.67 -5.07
N GLU A 15 -1.80 14.58 -5.44
CA GLU A 15 -1.53 16.02 -5.40
C GLU A 15 -1.38 16.53 -3.96
N LYS A 16 -2.30 16.16 -3.06
CA LYS A 16 -2.25 16.62 -1.67
C LYS A 16 -0.97 16.14 -0.98
N LEU A 17 -0.59 14.87 -1.15
CA LEU A 17 0.66 14.32 -0.62
C LEU A 17 1.88 15.03 -1.19
N THR A 18 1.92 15.29 -2.50
CA THR A 18 3.04 15.98 -3.15
C THR A 18 3.21 17.40 -2.60
N ILE A 19 2.11 18.17 -2.55
CA ILE A 19 2.12 19.57 -2.10
C ILE A 19 2.47 19.67 -0.61
N LEU A 20 1.88 18.82 0.23
CA LEU A 20 2.13 18.87 1.67
C LEU A 20 3.55 18.41 2.02
N ASN A 21 4.11 17.41 1.34
CA ASN A 21 5.51 17.02 1.56
C ASN A 21 6.47 18.19 1.26
N ASP A 22 6.29 18.86 0.13
CA ASP A 22 7.10 20.05 -0.21
C ASP A 22 6.91 21.19 0.79
N ARG A 23 5.65 21.50 1.14
CA ARG A 23 5.31 22.51 2.15
C ARG A 23 5.96 22.20 3.49
N GLY A 24 5.94 20.94 3.92
CA GLY A 24 6.53 20.48 5.18
C GLY A 24 8.04 20.69 5.25
N ILE A 25 8.77 20.46 4.16
CA ILE A 25 10.22 20.77 4.07
C ILE A 25 10.45 22.28 4.20
N GLY A 26 9.61 23.09 3.57
CA GLY A 26 9.61 24.54 3.74
C GLY A 26 9.41 24.96 5.21
N MET A 27 8.44 24.34 5.90
CA MET A 27 8.17 24.60 7.31
C MET A 27 9.33 24.19 8.21
N LEU A 28 9.90 22.99 8.01
CA LEU A 28 11.11 22.54 8.72
C LEU A 28 12.26 23.53 8.55
N THR A 29 12.46 24.05 7.34
CA THR A 29 13.51 25.02 7.04
C THR A 29 13.32 26.34 7.80
N ARG A 30 12.09 26.88 7.80
CA ARG A 30 11.77 28.11 8.52
C ARG A 30 11.93 27.92 10.02
N LEU A 31 11.41 26.82 10.55
CA LEU A 31 11.44 26.51 11.98
C LEU A 31 12.86 26.24 12.47
N TYR A 32 13.69 25.59 11.66
CA TYR A 32 15.12 25.41 11.91
C TYR A 32 15.83 26.76 12.08
N ASN A 33 15.59 27.71 11.17
CA ASN A 33 16.21 29.04 11.26
C ASN A 33 15.75 29.80 12.51
N ILE A 34 14.46 29.71 12.87
CA ILE A 34 13.94 30.30 14.12
C ILE A 34 14.63 29.66 15.33
N LYS A 35 14.76 28.34 15.37
CA LYS A 35 15.46 27.64 16.46
C LYS A 35 16.91 28.12 16.59
N LYS A 36 17.66 28.18 15.49
CA LYS A 36 19.06 28.63 15.51
C LYS A 36 19.17 30.09 15.96
N ALA A 37 18.34 30.98 15.42
CA ALA A 37 18.33 32.39 15.80
C ALA A 37 17.95 32.61 17.28
N CYS A 38 16.94 31.88 17.79
CA CYS A 38 16.53 32.00 19.19
C CYS A 38 17.51 31.35 20.17
N GLY A 39 18.27 30.34 19.72
CA GLY A 39 19.30 29.66 20.52
C GLY A 39 20.62 30.42 20.60
N ASP A 40 20.91 31.32 19.65
CA ASP A 40 22.08 32.22 19.71
C ASP A 40 21.70 33.54 20.39
N PRO A 41 22.27 33.85 21.58
CA PRO A 41 22.01 35.11 22.28
C PRO A 41 22.29 36.37 21.43
N LYS A 42 23.12 36.29 20.38
CA LYS A 42 23.42 37.42 19.49
C LYS A 42 22.36 37.65 18.41
N ALA A 43 21.62 36.61 18.01
CA ALA A 43 20.59 36.66 16.97
C ALA A 43 19.16 36.62 17.53
N LYS A 44 19.02 36.31 18.83
CA LYS A 44 17.74 36.24 19.53
C LYS A 44 17.03 37.60 19.51
N PRO A 45 15.70 37.65 19.34
CA PRO A 45 14.95 38.91 19.41
C PRO A 45 15.27 39.69 20.69
N SER A 46 15.56 40.98 20.56
CA SER A 46 16.03 41.84 21.65
C SER A 46 15.07 41.86 22.85
N TYR A 47 13.77 41.73 22.61
CA TYR A 47 12.72 41.67 23.64
C TYR A 47 12.87 40.50 24.62
N LEU A 48 13.55 39.43 24.21
CA LEU A 48 13.81 38.25 25.06
C LEU A 48 15.14 38.35 25.82
N ILE A 49 15.90 39.42 25.61
CA ILE A 49 17.20 39.69 26.24
C ILE A 49 17.09 40.92 27.16
N ASP A 50 16.26 41.89 26.80
CA ASP A 50 16.09 43.13 27.56
C ASP A 50 15.58 42.87 28.98
N LYS A 51 16.39 43.29 29.95
CA LYS A 51 16.09 43.18 31.39
C LYS A 51 14.83 43.95 31.78
N ASN A 52 14.48 45.02 31.07
CA ASN A 52 13.26 45.78 31.36
C ASN A 52 11.99 45.02 30.97
N LEU A 53 12.07 44.14 29.97
CA LEU A 53 10.95 43.32 29.50
C LEU A 53 10.92 41.91 30.12
N GLU A 54 11.99 41.47 30.77
CA GLU A 54 12.09 40.15 31.38
C GLU A 54 10.92 39.82 32.33
N SER A 55 10.48 40.80 33.14
CA SER A 55 9.35 40.62 34.06
C SER A 55 8.02 40.40 33.32
N ALA A 56 7.79 41.11 32.21
CA ALA A 56 6.63 40.95 31.34
C ALA A 56 6.65 39.58 30.66
N VAL A 57 7.80 39.18 30.10
CA VAL A 57 7.98 37.89 29.43
C VAL A 57 7.69 36.73 30.39
N LYS A 58 8.24 36.75 31.60
CA LYS A 58 7.94 35.73 32.62
C LYS A 58 6.46 35.68 32.98
N PHE A 59 5.79 36.82 33.08
CA PHE A 59 4.34 36.87 33.32
C PHE A 59 3.56 36.21 32.19
N ILE A 60 3.86 36.57 30.94
CA ILE A 60 3.20 36.04 29.74
C ILE A 60 3.40 34.53 29.62
N VAL A 61 4.64 34.04 29.74
CA VAL A 61 4.95 32.61 29.64
C VAL A 61 4.25 31.80 30.73
N ARG A 62 4.19 32.32 31.96
CA ARG A 62 3.51 31.65 33.09
C ARG A 62 2.00 31.54 32.88
N LYS A 63 1.40 32.52 32.20
CA LYS A 63 -0.05 32.55 31.93
C LYS A 63 -0.43 31.85 30.62
N PHE A 64 0.54 31.57 29.75
CA PHE A 64 0.29 30.95 28.46
C PHE A 64 -0.49 29.64 28.58
N PRO A 65 -1.56 29.42 27.79
CA PRO A 65 -2.02 30.24 26.66
C PRO A 65 -3.05 31.32 27.04
N ALA A 66 -3.43 31.45 28.32
CA ALA A 66 -4.39 32.44 28.77
C ALA A 66 -3.86 33.89 28.64
N VAL A 67 -4.75 34.82 28.32
CA VAL A 67 -4.43 36.24 28.07
C VAL A 67 -5.10 37.12 29.13
N GLU A 68 -4.30 37.93 29.83
CA GLU A 68 -4.77 38.82 30.89
C GLU A 68 -4.19 40.24 30.71
N THR A 69 -4.97 41.13 30.09
CA THR A 69 -4.58 42.53 29.79
C THR A 69 -5.31 43.58 30.62
N ARG A 70 -6.45 43.23 31.23
CA ARG A 70 -7.45 44.18 31.77
C ARG A 70 -7.17 44.71 33.18
N ASN A 71 -6.26 44.09 33.93
CA ASN A 71 -5.82 44.61 35.23
C ASN A 71 -4.59 45.47 35.00
N ASN A 72 -4.55 46.70 35.53
CA ASN A 72 -3.42 47.65 35.50
C ASN A 72 -2.13 47.00 36.06
N ASN A 73 -1.50 46.16 35.25
CA ASN A 73 -0.39 45.33 35.67
C ASN A 73 0.89 46.12 35.38
N GLN A 74 1.51 46.66 36.41
CA GLN A 74 2.78 47.39 36.32
C GLN A 74 3.86 46.58 35.55
N GLN A 75 3.74 45.25 35.53
CA GLN A 75 4.58 44.33 34.77
C GLN A 75 4.54 44.52 33.26
N LEU A 76 3.46 45.07 32.69
CA LEU A 76 3.29 45.26 31.24
C LEU A 76 3.57 46.71 30.78
N ALA A 77 3.99 47.59 31.68
CA ALA A 77 4.15 49.02 31.40
C ALA A 77 5.18 49.32 30.29
N GLN A 78 6.30 48.59 30.26
CA GLN A 78 7.31 48.75 29.21
C GLN A 78 6.82 48.18 27.87
N LEU A 79 6.12 47.03 27.90
CA LEU A 79 5.56 46.40 26.70
C LEU A 79 4.55 47.33 26.00
N GLN A 80 3.72 48.05 26.76
CA GLN A 80 2.76 49.01 26.20
C GLN A 80 3.42 50.11 25.36
N LYS A 81 4.65 50.54 25.71
CA LYS A 81 5.40 51.56 24.96
C LYS A 81 5.98 51.03 23.66
N GLU A 82 6.35 49.74 23.63
CA GLU A 82 7.03 49.10 22.50
C GLU A 82 6.11 48.23 21.63
N LYS A 83 4.79 48.24 21.89
CA LYS A 83 3.83 47.34 21.25
C LYS A 83 3.85 47.36 19.72
N SER A 84 4.06 48.52 19.08
CA SER A 84 4.14 48.63 17.62
C SER A 84 5.38 47.96 17.05
N GLU A 85 6.52 48.10 17.72
CA GLU A 85 7.78 47.47 17.30
C GLU A 85 7.74 45.96 17.53
N ILE A 86 7.14 45.51 18.65
CA ILE A 86 6.94 44.08 18.93
C ILE A 86 6.09 43.44 17.82
N LEU A 87 4.96 44.06 17.45
CA LEU A 87 4.12 43.57 16.36
C LEU A 87 4.90 43.44 15.05
N LYS A 88 5.65 44.48 14.68
CA LYS A 88 6.44 44.50 13.44
C LYS A 88 7.52 43.43 13.42
N ASN A 89 8.30 43.31 14.49
CA ASN A 89 9.52 42.50 14.50
C ASN A 89 9.24 41.02 14.84
N LEU A 90 8.18 40.71 15.60
CA LEU A 90 7.80 39.33 15.90
C LEU A 90 6.79 38.73 14.91
N ALA A 91 6.17 39.54 14.04
CA ALA A 91 5.22 39.04 13.03
C ALA A 91 5.78 37.86 12.22
N LEU A 92 7.03 37.96 11.75
CA LEU A 92 7.64 36.89 10.95
C LEU A 92 7.67 35.55 11.69
N TYR A 93 8.01 35.55 12.98
CA TYR A 93 8.07 34.33 13.78
C TYR A 93 6.67 33.85 14.13
N TYR A 94 5.78 34.77 14.54
CA TYR A 94 4.39 34.46 14.88
C TYR A 94 3.67 33.77 13.71
N PHE A 95 3.66 34.38 12.52
CA PHE A 95 2.97 33.80 11.36
C PHE A 95 3.64 32.53 10.84
N THR A 96 4.94 32.32 11.12
CA THR A 96 5.57 31.01 10.85
C THR A 96 5.01 29.92 11.76
N PHE A 97 4.70 30.22 13.03
CA PHE A 97 4.04 29.26 13.92
C PHE A 97 2.58 29.02 13.52
N VAL A 98 1.89 30.05 13.01
CA VAL A 98 0.56 29.91 12.39
C VAL A 98 0.63 28.97 11.18
N ASP A 99 1.57 29.17 10.27
CA ASP A 99 1.77 28.30 9.09
C ASP A 99 2.02 26.83 9.50
N VAL A 100 2.76 26.59 10.59
CA VAL A 100 2.99 25.23 11.14
C VAL A 100 1.70 24.62 11.66
N MET A 101 0.85 25.40 12.32
CA MET A 101 -0.47 24.94 12.79
C MET A 101 -1.39 24.60 11.62
N GLU A 102 -1.47 25.47 10.61
CA GLU A 102 -2.28 25.20 9.41
C GLU A 102 -1.76 23.98 8.66
N PHE A 103 -0.45 23.84 8.52
CA PHE A 103 0.16 22.64 7.93
C PHE A 103 -0.28 21.37 8.69
N LYS A 104 -0.20 21.38 10.03
CA LYS A 104 -0.67 20.27 10.86
C LYS A 104 -2.12 19.92 10.56
N ASP A 105 -3.00 20.91 10.48
CA ASP A 105 -4.43 20.67 10.23
C ASP A 105 -4.68 19.98 8.89
N HIS A 106 -4.02 20.42 7.82
CA HIS A 106 -4.11 19.79 6.50
C HIS A 106 -3.55 18.36 6.48
N VAL A 107 -2.47 18.11 7.25
CA VAL A 107 -1.93 16.75 7.40
C VAL A 107 -2.93 15.85 8.12
N CYS A 108 -3.48 16.28 9.27
CA CYS A 108 -4.47 15.49 9.99
C CYS A 108 -5.71 15.19 9.13
N GLU A 109 -6.21 16.16 8.37
CA GLU A 109 -7.33 15.96 7.43
C GLU A 109 -7.00 14.91 6.36
N LEU A 110 -5.80 14.98 5.77
CA LEU A 110 -5.37 14.02 4.76
C LEU A 110 -5.19 12.62 5.33
N LEU A 111 -4.61 12.48 6.52
CA LEU A 111 -4.45 11.18 7.19
C LEU A 111 -5.82 10.55 7.51
N ASN A 112 -6.77 11.33 8.00
CA ASN A 112 -8.15 10.88 8.20
C ASN A 112 -8.80 10.44 6.88
N THR A 113 -8.58 11.18 5.79
CA THR A 113 -9.09 10.81 4.46
C THR A 113 -8.51 9.47 4.01
N ILE A 114 -7.20 9.26 4.18
CA ILE A 114 -6.50 8.02 3.83
C ILE A 114 -7.06 6.83 4.61
N ASP A 115 -7.33 6.98 5.90
CA ASP A 115 -7.92 5.92 6.71
C ASP A 115 -9.34 5.58 6.28
N VAL A 116 -10.16 6.59 5.98
CA VAL A 116 -11.53 6.37 5.46
C VAL A 116 -11.49 5.67 4.11
N CYS A 117 -10.51 6.00 3.26
CA CYS A 117 -10.28 5.31 1.98
C CYS A 117 -9.64 3.93 2.13
N GLN A 118 -9.19 3.55 3.35
CA GLN A 118 -8.51 2.29 3.64
C GLN A 118 -7.41 1.97 2.61
N VAL A 119 -6.52 2.92 2.33
CA VAL A 119 -5.51 2.84 1.26
C VAL A 119 -4.57 1.62 1.39
N PHE A 120 -4.09 1.05 0.28
CA PHE A 120 -3.12 -0.06 0.27
C PHE A 120 -1.76 0.55 0.25
N PHE A 121 -0.87 0.05 1.08
CA PHE A 121 0.51 0.50 1.09
C PHE A 121 1.43 -0.70 0.98
N ASP A 122 2.18 -0.72 -0.10
CA ASP A 122 3.29 -1.63 -0.31
C ASP A 122 4.40 -0.89 -1.07
N ILE A 123 5.53 -0.68 -0.40
CA ILE A 123 6.67 0.05 -0.97
C ILE A 123 7.20 -0.60 -2.26
N THR A 124 6.96 -1.89 -2.47
CA THR A 124 7.40 -2.64 -3.65
C THR A 124 6.41 -2.57 -4.82
N VAL A 125 5.20 -2.06 -4.59
CA VAL A 125 4.14 -1.96 -5.60
C VAL A 125 3.79 -0.50 -5.89
N ASN A 126 3.20 0.20 -4.92
CA ASN A 126 2.81 1.60 -5.05
C ASN A 126 3.82 2.50 -4.34
N PHE A 127 5.03 2.50 -4.89
CA PHE A 127 6.20 3.16 -4.33
C PHE A 127 5.96 4.64 -4.02
N ASP A 128 5.46 5.43 -4.97
CA ASP A 128 5.29 6.88 -4.78
C ASP A 128 4.25 7.17 -3.70
N LEU A 129 3.15 6.42 -3.68
CA LEU A 129 2.10 6.56 -2.67
C LEU A 129 2.61 6.19 -1.27
N THR A 130 3.24 5.03 -1.12
CA THR A 130 3.77 4.56 0.17
C THR A 130 4.88 5.48 0.66
N LYS A 131 5.82 5.86 -0.21
CA LYS A 131 6.90 6.78 0.14
C LYS A 131 6.38 8.15 0.57
N ASN A 132 5.51 8.78 -0.21
CA ASN A 132 5.00 10.13 0.12
C ASN A 132 4.15 10.13 1.38
N TYR A 133 3.41 9.04 1.66
CA TYR A 133 2.68 8.88 2.90
C TYR A 133 3.62 8.80 4.12
N LEU A 134 4.65 7.95 4.07
CA LEU A 134 5.64 7.83 5.14
C LEU A 134 6.45 9.12 5.32
N ASP A 135 6.87 9.77 4.22
CA ASP A 135 7.58 11.05 4.25
C ASP A 135 6.75 12.15 4.91
N LEU A 136 5.44 12.21 4.64
CA LEU A 136 4.58 13.24 5.21
C LEU A 136 4.44 13.06 6.72
N ILE A 137 4.23 11.82 7.16
CA ILE A 137 4.13 11.48 8.59
C ILE A 137 5.43 11.82 9.30
N ILE A 138 6.59 11.43 8.76
CA ILE A 138 7.88 11.73 9.39
C ILE A 138 8.22 13.22 9.34
N THR A 139 7.85 13.93 8.28
CA THR A 139 7.97 15.39 8.20
C THR A 139 7.14 16.06 9.28
N TYR A 140 5.88 15.63 9.46
CA TYR A 140 5.03 16.10 10.55
C TYR A 140 5.64 15.81 11.92
N THR A 141 6.06 14.57 12.19
CA THR A 141 6.68 14.20 13.48
C THR A 141 7.93 15.01 13.78
N THR A 142 8.85 15.10 12.82
CA THR A 142 10.11 15.84 13.01
C THR A 142 9.86 17.34 13.14
N LEU A 143 8.85 17.90 12.48
CA LEU A 143 8.45 19.30 12.62
C LEU A 143 7.94 19.60 14.04
N MET A 144 7.09 18.74 14.60
CA MET A 144 6.58 18.94 15.96
C MET A 144 7.67 18.74 17.02
N ILE A 145 8.61 17.81 16.82
CA ILE A 145 9.79 17.67 17.69
C ILE A 145 10.70 18.91 17.58
N LEU A 146 10.89 19.45 16.38
CA LEU A 146 11.71 20.65 16.19
C LEU A 146 11.05 21.87 16.84
N LEU A 147 9.72 22.00 16.75
CA LEU A 147 8.94 23.03 17.42
C LEU A 147 9.11 22.98 18.94
N SER A 148 9.05 21.78 19.53
CA SER A 148 9.19 21.63 20.98
C SER A 148 10.57 22.04 21.51
N ARG A 149 11.59 22.04 20.65
CA ARG A 149 12.95 22.49 20.97
C ARG A 149 13.15 24.00 20.90
N ILE A 150 12.16 24.76 20.44
CA ILE A 150 12.20 26.23 20.50
C ILE A 150 11.67 26.64 21.87
N GLU A 151 12.54 26.73 22.87
CA GLU A 151 12.17 27.02 24.26
C GLU A 151 11.37 28.33 24.40
N GLU A 152 11.74 29.34 23.61
CA GLU A 152 11.16 30.68 23.65
C GLU A 152 9.83 30.83 22.87
N ARG A 153 9.30 29.75 22.29
CA ARG A 153 8.09 29.81 21.44
C ARG A 153 6.89 30.44 22.17
N LYS A 154 6.69 30.09 23.45
CA LYS A 154 5.59 30.65 24.29
C LYS A 154 5.79 32.16 24.50
N ALA A 155 7.03 32.60 24.72
CA ALA A 155 7.35 34.01 24.90
C ALA A 155 7.10 34.81 23.61
N ILE A 156 7.56 34.32 22.46
CA ILE A 156 7.39 34.98 21.16
C ILE A 156 5.90 35.11 20.80
N ILE A 157 5.15 34.01 20.88
CA ILE A 157 3.72 33.98 20.54
C ILE A 157 2.92 34.86 21.49
N GLY A 158 3.21 34.77 22.78
CA GLY A 158 2.57 35.59 23.81
C GLY A 158 2.87 37.07 23.66
N LEU A 159 4.13 37.48 23.49
CA LEU A 159 4.51 38.89 23.30
C LEU A 159 3.78 39.52 22.11
N TYR A 160 3.75 38.82 20.97
CA TYR A 160 3.03 39.28 19.79
C TYR A 160 1.54 39.47 20.08
N ASN A 161 0.88 38.49 20.70
CA ASN A 161 -0.55 38.57 20.98
C ASN A 161 -0.91 39.63 22.02
N TYR A 162 -0.13 39.78 23.09
CA TYR A 162 -0.35 40.84 24.07
C TYR A 162 -0.20 42.23 23.44
N ALA A 163 0.81 42.43 22.58
CA ALA A 163 0.96 43.67 21.82
C ALA A 163 -0.19 43.90 20.82
N HIS A 164 -0.69 42.84 20.19
CA HIS A 164 -1.85 42.88 19.31
C HIS A 164 -3.11 43.33 20.04
N GLU A 165 -3.41 42.72 21.20
CA GLU A 165 -4.58 43.05 22.01
C GLU A 165 -4.51 44.48 22.57
N MET A 166 -3.33 44.93 23.00
CA MET A 166 -3.11 46.32 23.44
C MET A 166 -3.24 47.36 22.32
N THR A 167 -3.20 46.93 21.05
CA THR A 167 -3.29 47.81 19.88
C THR A 167 -4.69 47.79 19.27
N HIS A 168 -5.30 46.62 19.15
CA HIS A 168 -6.57 46.43 18.45
C HIS A 168 -7.77 46.15 19.38
N GLY A 169 -7.53 45.95 20.68
CA GLY A 169 -8.57 45.67 21.67
C GLY A 169 -9.00 44.20 21.77
N SER A 170 -8.46 43.32 20.92
CA SER A 170 -8.68 41.87 20.95
C SER A 170 -7.42 41.09 20.59
N SER A 171 -7.32 39.86 21.10
CA SER A 171 -6.29 38.90 20.69
C SER A 171 -6.35 38.64 19.17
N ASP A 172 -5.22 38.22 18.60
CA ASP A 172 -5.12 37.79 17.20
C ASP A 172 -6.08 36.61 16.94
N ARG A 173 -6.62 36.54 15.72
CA ARG A 173 -7.61 35.53 15.31
C ARG A 173 -7.11 34.10 15.51
N GLU A 174 -5.84 33.85 15.21
CA GLU A 174 -5.25 32.51 15.24
C GLU A 174 -4.68 32.14 16.62
N TYR A 175 -4.45 33.13 17.49
CA TYR A 175 -3.82 32.91 18.80
C TYR A 175 -4.49 31.83 19.66
N PRO A 176 -5.84 31.75 19.80
CA PRO A 176 -6.46 30.75 20.65
C PRO A 176 -6.12 29.30 20.22
N ARG A 177 -6.17 29.03 18.91
CA ARG A 177 -5.85 27.72 18.34
C ARG A 177 -4.34 27.46 18.40
N LEU A 178 -3.53 28.47 18.07
CA LEU A 178 -2.07 28.37 18.10
C LEU A 178 -1.56 28.10 19.52
N GLY A 179 -2.05 28.85 20.50
CA GLY A 179 -1.72 28.67 21.90
C GLY A 179 -2.07 27.27 22.40
N GLN A 180 -3.25 26.76 22.01
CA GLN A 180 -3.66 25.39 22.34
C GLN A 180 -2.73 24.34 21.72
N MET A 181 -2.37 24.47 20.44
CA MET A 181 -1.43 23.55 19.79
C MET A 181 -0.06 23.52 20.51
N ILE A 182 0.46 24.68 20.90
CA ILE A 182 1.77 24.76 21.58
C ILE A 182 1.77 24.02 22.93
N VAL A 183 0.63 24.01 23.63
CA VAL A 183 0.45 23.28 24.90
C VAL A 183 0.24 21.79 24.65
N ASP A 184 -0.66 21.43 23.72
CA ASP A 184 -0.99 20.04 23.42
C ASP A 184 0.23 19.23 22.95
N TYR A 185 1.12 19.86 22.16
CA TYR A 185 2.34 19.25 21.64
C TYR A 185 3.59 19.64 22.42
N GLU A 186 3.46 20.04 23.69
CA GLU A 186 4.63 20.30 24.55
C GLU A 186 5.49 19.04 24.72
N ASN A 187 4.86 17.86 24.78
CA ASN A 187 5.50 16.56 24.56
C ASN A 187 4.97 15.95 23.24
N PRO A 188 5.64 16.23 22.10
CA PRO A 188 5.07 15.97 20.77
C PRO A 188 4.87 14.48 20.51
N LEU A 189 5.85 13.63 20.81
CA LEU A 189 5.73 12.19 20.55
C LEU A 189 4.63 11.55 21.39
N LYS A 190 4.49 11.93 22.67
CA LYS A 190 3.40 11.43 23.50
C LYS A 190 2.03 11.78 22.91
N LYS A 191 1.83 13.05 22.54
CA LYS A 191 0.57 13.52 21.94
C LYS A 191 0.29 12.81 20.60
N MET A 192 1.31 12.66 19.76
CA MET A 192 1.17 12.03 18.46
C MET A 192 0.89 10.52 18.57
N MET A 193 1.43 9.81 19.56
CA MET A 193 1.09 8.40 19.80
C MET A 193 -0.42 8.21 20.07
N GLU A 194 -1.03 9.13 20.81
CA GLU A 194 -2.49 9.13 21.05
C GLU A 194 -3.28 9.51 19.78
N GLU A 195 -2.78 10.46 19.00
CA GLU A 195 -3.38 10.92 17.75
C GLU A 195 -3.33 9.87 16.63
N PHE A 196 -2.28 9.04 16.59
CA PHE A 196 -2.05 8.04 15.54
C PHE A 196 -2.70 6.67 15.81
N VAL A 197 -3.47 6.53 16.90
CA VAL A 197 -4.29 5.33 17.15
C VAL A 197 -5.21 4.98 15.97
N PRO A 198 -6.06 5.89 15.43
CA PRO A 198 -6.87 5.59 14.24
C PRO A 198 -6.04 5.28 12.99
N HIS A 199 -4.88 5.93 12.84
CA HIS A 199 -3.98 5.78 11.69
C HIS A 199 -3.14 4.48 11.73
N SER A 200 -3.21 3.72 12.83
CA SER A 200 -2.28 2.64 13.11
C SER A 200 -2.31 1.52 12.07
N LYS A 201 -3.47 1.21 11.48
CA LYS A 201 -3.59 0.15 10.46
C LYS A 201 -2.87 0.52 9.16
N SER A 202 -3.21 1.68 8.60
CA SER A 202 -2.63 2.21 7.36
C SER A 202 -1.12 2.38 7.49
N LEU A 203 -0.67 2.93 8.63
CA LEU A 203 0.74 3.13 8.94
C LEU A 203 1.48 1.81 9.14
N SER A 204 0.91 0.84 9.87
CA SER A 204 1.57 -0.46 10.07
C SER A 204 1.74 -1.22 8.76
N ASP A 205 0.74 -1.20 7.87
CA ASP A 205 0.84 -1.87 6.57
C ASP A 205 1.99 -1.30 5.73
N ALA A 206 2.06 0.03 5.64
CA ALA A 206 3.13 0.73 4.93
C ALA A 206 4.51 0.38 5.50
N LEU A 207 4.66 0.39 6.82
CA LEU A 207 5.94 0.09 7.48
C LEU A 207 6.34 -1.38 7.36
N ILE A 208 5.39 -2.32 7.48
CA ILE A 208 5.66 -3.75 7.36
C ILE A 208 6.13 -4.10 5.95
N SER A 209 5.63 -3.42 4.90
CA SER A 209 6.12 -3.62 3.53
C SER A 209 7.63 -3.35 3.37
N LEU A 210 8.21 -2.51 4.23
CA LEU A 210 9.65 -2.25 4.25
C LEU A 210 10.48 -3.49 4.65
N GLN A 211 9.86 -4.54 5.20
CA GLN A 211 10.52 -5.83 5.46
C GLN A 211 11.14 -6.44 4.20
N MET A 212 10.59 -6.17 3.01
CA MET A 212 11.11 -6.66 1.74
C MET A 212 12.33 -5.88 1.23
N VAL A 213 12.64 -4.73 1.83
CA VAL A 213 13.67 -3.79 1.34
C VAL A 213 14.72 -3.49 2.41
N TYR A 214 14.32 -3.01 3.58
CA TYR A 214 15.23 -2.49 4.60
C TYR A 214 16.25 -3.53 5.08
N PRO A 215 15.88 -4.77 5.43
CA PRO A 215 16.84 -5.77 5.90
C PRO A 215 17.90 -6.12 4.84
N ARG A 216 17.49 -6.31 3.58
CA ARG A 216 18.42 -6.63 2.47
C ARG A 216 19.29 -5.44 2.06
N ARG A 217 18.86 -4.21 2.35
CA ARG A 217 19.65 -2.98 2.12
C ARG A 217 20.58 -2.66 3.29
N ASN A 218 20.26 -3.12 4.51
CA ASN A 218 21.02 -2.87 5.73
C ASN A 218 22.04 -3.98 6.08
N LEU A 219 22.74 -4.51 5.08
CA LEU A 219 23.72 -5.60 5.26
C LEU A 219 25.11 -5.10 5.66
N SER A 220 25.96 -5.99 6.20
CA SER A 220 27.34 -5.67 6.55
C SER A 220 28.25 -5.60 5.32
N ALA A 221 29.43 -4.99 5.47
CA ALA A 221 30.43 -4.95 4.41
C ALA A 221 30.93 -6.34 3.97
N ASP A 222 30.95 -7.33 4.87
CA ASP A 222 31.31 -8.72 4.53
C ASP A 222 30.25 -9.36 3.64
N GLN A 223 28.97 -9.14 3.94
CA GLN A 223 27.87 -9.61 3.09
C GLN A 223 27.90 -8.92 1.71
N TRP A 224 28.24 -7.64 1.65
CA TRP A 224 28.44 -6.92 0.39
C TRP A 224 29.62 -7.47 -0.42
N ARG A 225 30.73 -7.84 0.23
CA ARG A 225 31.86 -8.53 -0.43
C ARG A 225 31.45 -9.89 -0.98
N ASN A 226 30.72 -10.69 -0.20
CA ASN A 226 30.25 -12.01 -0.63
C ASN A 226 29.32 -11.92 -1.84
N ALA A 227 28.49 -10.87 -1.91
CA ALA A 227 27.61 -10.61 -3.05
C ALA A 227 28.30 -9.87 -4.22
N GLN A 228 29.57 -9.49 -4.07
CA GLN A 228 30.32 -8.66 -5.02
C GLN A 228 29.53 -7.40 -5.46
N LEU A 229 28.88 -6.76 -4.49
CA LEU A 229 27.95 -5.65 -4.70
C LEU A 229 28.60 -4.50 -5.48
N LEU A 230 27.91 -3.98 -6.51
CA LEU A 230 28.34 -2.93 -7.44
C LEU A 230 29.49 -3.29 -8.40
N SER A 231 30.04 -4.51 -8.36
CA SER A 231 31.09 -4.88 -9.31
C SER A 231 30.53 -5.08 -10.72
N LEU A 232 31.19 -4.47 -11.70
CA LEU A 232 30.88 -4.65 -13.13
C LEU A 232 31.67 -5.80 -13.76
N ILE A 233 32.73 -6.27 -13.08
CA ILE A 233 33.70 -7.23 -13.60
C ILE A 233 33.61 -8.60 -12.92
N SER A 234 32.74 -8.75 -11.92
CA SER A 234 32.46 -10.04 -11.27
C SER A 234 31.92 -11.09 -12.24
N ALA A 235 31.07 -10.67 -13.19
CA ALA A 235 30.53 -11.50 -14.26
C ALA A 235 30.67 -10.78 -15.62
N PRO A 236 31.86 -10.84 -16.27
CA PRO A 236 32.16 -10.07 -17.48
C PRO A 236 31.19 -10.31 -18.65
N SER A 237 30.62 -11.52 -18.75
CA SER A 237 29.61 -11.86 -19.76
C SER A 237 28.30 -11.06 -19.63
N THR A 238 28.04 -10.44 -18.48
CA THR A 238 26.81 -9.68 -18.20
C THR A 238 27.01 -8.16 -18.25
N MET A 239 28.18 -7.68 -18.68
CA MET A 239 28.50 -6.25 -18.74
C MET A 239 27.51 -5.46 -19.61
N LEU A 240 27.01 -6.06 -20.69
CA LEU A 240 26.05 -5.41 -21.60
C LEU A 240 24.59 -5.53 -21.12
N ASN A 241 24.29 -6.45 -20.21
CA ASN A 241 22.92 -6.66 -19.75
C ASN A 241 22.46 -5.49 -18.88
N PRO A 242 21.20 -5.02 -19.00
CA PRO A 242 20.69 -3.99 -18.10
C PRO A 242 20.70 -4.48 -16.65
N ALA A 243 21.22 -3.64 -15.74
CA ALA A 243 21.07 -3.84 -14.31
C ALA A 243 19.65 -3.42 -13.92
N GLN A 244 18.81 -4.40 -13.57
CA GLN A 244 17.39 -4.18 -13.27
C GLN A 244 16.92 -5.02 -12.09
N SER A 245 15.88 -4.53 -11.40
CA SER A 245 15.08 -5.26 -10.44
C SER A 245 13.62 -4.82 -10.55
N ASP A 246 12.67 -5.66 -10.13
CA ASP A 246 11.25 -5.31 -10.13
C ASP A 246 10.92 -4.18 -9.12
N THR A 247 11.90 -3.79 -8.30
CA THR A 247 11.78 -2.71 -7.32
C THR A 247 12.87 -1.65 -7.51
N MET A 248 13.14 -1.26 -8.76
CA MET A 248 14.12 -0.22 -9.13
C MET A 248 14.25 0.95 -8.14
N PRO A 249 13.16 1.68 -7.77
CA PRO A 249 13.28 2.83 -6.88
C PRO A 249 13.68 2.45 -5.45
N CYS A 250 13.43 1.22 -5.02
CA CYS A 250 13.85 0.69 -3.72
C CYS A 250 15.35 0.39 -3.65
N GLU A 251 16.03 0.18 -4.78
CA GLU A 251 17.47 -0.15 -4.79
C GLU A 251 18.36 1.03 -4.42
N TYR A 252 17.91 2.26 -4.71
CA TYR A 252 18.64 3.49 -4.38
C TYR A 252 17.88 4.40 -3.39
N LEU A 253 16.73 3.96 -2.87
CA LEU A 253 16.07 4.62 -1.75
C LEU A 253 17.04 4.75 -0.57
N SER A 254 17.08 5.94 0.05
CA SER A 254 18.00 6.23 1.15
C SER A 254 17.70 5.34 2.35
N LEU A 255 18.73 4.66 2.84
CA LEU A 255 18.64 3.84 4.05
C LEU A 255 18.35 4.71 5.28
N ASP A 256 18.89 5.94 5.31
CA ASP A 256 18.66 6.93 6.37
C ASP A 256 17.17 7.35 6.44
N ALA A 257 16.52 7.53 5.29
CA ALA A 257 15.09 7.83 5.24
C ALA A 257 14.25 6.66 5.76
N MET A 258 14.54 5.44 5.30
CA MET A 258 13.84 4.23 5.76
C MET A 258 14.01 4.00 7.26
N GLU A 259 15.21 4.23 7.79
CA GLU A 259 15.49 4.12 9.22
C GLU A 259 14.64 5.10 10.04
N LYS A 260 14.48 6.36 9.57
CA LYS A 260 13.57 7.34 10.18
C LYS A 260 12.11 6.90 10.11
N TRP A 261 11.65 6.38 8.96
CA TRP A 261 10.29 5.85 8.81
C TRP A 261 10.02 4.73 9.81
N ILE A 262 10.92 3.75 9.92
CA ILE A 262 10.78 2.61 10.82
C ILE A 262 10.78 3.05 12.29
N ILE A 263 11.75 3.87 12.70
CA ILE A 263 11.91 4.24 14.11
C ILE A 263 10.73 5.08 14.60
N PHE A 264 10.40 6.17 13.91
CA PHE A 264 9.31 7.04 14.32
C PHE A 264 7.95 6.42 14.02
N GLY A 265 7.78 5.78 12.87
CA GLY A 265 6.52 5.17 12.46
C GLY A 265 6.03 4.11 13.47
N PHE A 266 6.89 3.19 13.90
CA PHE A 266 6.50 2.20 14.91
C PHE A 266 6.36 2.78 16.32
N ILE A 267 6.96 3.93 16.64
CA ILE A 267 6.62 4.66 17.87
C ILE A 267 5.19 5.20 17.78
N LEU A 268 4.79 5.77 16.64
CA LEU A 268 3.44 6.31 16.44
C LEU A 268 2.36 5.23 16.49
N CYS A 269 2.58 4.08 15.85
CA CYS A 269 1.66 2.94 15.89
C CYS A 269 2.13 1.84 16.87
N HIS A 270 2.59 2.23 18.06
CA HIS A 270 3.27 1.35 19.03
C HIS A 270 2.52 0.08 19.45
N GLY A 271 1.18 0.04 19.32
CA GLY A 271 0.38 -1.16 19.58
C GLY A 271 0.86 -2.38 18.79
N ILE A 272 1.31 -2.17 17.54
CA ILE A 272 1.75 -3.24 16.64
C ILE A 272 3.03 -3.94 17.13
N LEU A 273 3.88 -3.26 17.90
CA LEU A 273 5.13 -3.82 18.44
C LEU A 273 4.90 -4.95 19.45
N ASN A 274 3.69 -5.06 20.01
CA ASN A 274 3.32 -6.15 20.91
C ASN A 274 2.59 -7.30 20.22
N SER A 275 1.92 -7.04 19.10
CA SER A 275 1.10 -8.03 18.39
C SER A 275 1.79 -8.64 17.18
N ASP A 276 2.74 -7.94 16.54
CA ASP A 276 3.40 -8.37 15.32
C ASP A 276 4.92 -8.49 15.51
N VAL A 277 5.43 -9.71 15.31
CA VAL A 277 6.85 -10.03 15.45
C VAL A 277 7.69 -9.43 14.33
N THR A 278 7.15 -9.33 13.11
CA THR A 278 7.82 -8.72 11.96
C THR A 278 8.08 -7.24 12.22
N ALA A 279 7.04 -6.53 12.67
CA ALA A 279 7.16 -5.11 13.04
C ALA A 279 8.21 -4.89 14.13
N LEU A 280 8.18 -5.71 15.19
CA LEU A 280 9.16 -5.63 16.28
C LEU A 280 10.59 -5.87 15.79
N ASN A 281 10.82 -6.91 14.99
CA ASN A 281 12.15 -7.24 14.49
C ASN A 281 12.70 -6.15 13.58
N LEU A 282 11.85 -5.58 12.72
CA LEU A 282 12.21 -4.49 11.83
C LEU A 282 12.58 -3.23 12.63
N TRP A 283 11.81 -2.92 13.68
CA TRP A 283 12.11 -1.82 14.60
C TRP A 283 13.41 -2.04 15.37
N LYS A 284 13.65 -3.23 15.93
CA LYS A 284 14.91 -3.58 16.61
C LYS A 284 16.12 -3.46 15.67
N LEU A 285 16.00 -3.92 14.43
CA LEU A 285 17.07 -3.80 13.44
C LEU A 285 17.45 -2.33 13.18
N ALA A 286 16.47 -1.44 13.08
CA ALA A 286 16.72 0.00 12.96
C ALA A 286 17.33 0.58 14.25
N LEU A 287 16.85 0.20 15.43
CA LEU A 287 17.40 0.65 16.71
C LEU A 287 18.86 0.22 16.93
N GLN A 288 19.31 -0.88 16.31
CA GLN A 288 20.70 -1.35 16.40
C GLN A 288 21.64 -0.63 15.41
N SER A 289 21.09 0.07 14.41
CA SER A 289 21.85 0.66 13.29
C SER A 289 22.36 2.07 13.59
N SER A 290 21.61 2.86 14.37
CA SER A 290 21.99 4.23 14.73
C SER A 290 21.79 4.52 16.22
N SER A 291 22.56 5.48 16.73
CA SER A 291 22.37 6.06 18.08
C SER A 291 21.59 7.37 18.06
N CYS A 292 21.68 8.12 16.96
CA CYS A 292 20.88 9.32 16.72
C CYS A 292 20.42 9.41 15.25
N LEU A 293 19.29 10.07 15.04
CA LEU A 293 18.73 10.38 13.71
C LEU A 293 18.80 11.88 13.45
N SER A 294 18.85 12.29 12.19
CA SER A 294 18.64 13.70 11.82
C SER A 294 17.15 14.02 11.86
N LEU A 295 16.75 14.98 12.71
CA LEU A 295 15.44 15.61 12.59
C LEU A 295 15.41 16.43 11.31
N PHE A 296 16.31 17.42 11.24
CA PHE A 296 16.53 18.26 10.07
C PHE A 296 17.92 18.89 10.12
N ARG A 297 18.71 18.71 9.06
CA ARG A 297 20.11 19.16 8.97
C ARG A 297 20.95 18.60 10.13
N ASP A 298 21.58 19.46 10.93
CA ASP A 298 22.42 19.14 12.08
C ASP A 298 21.64 18.94 13.39
N GLU A 299 20.33 19.19 13.42
CA GLU A 299 19.52 18.89 14.59
C GLU A 299 19.26 17.38 14.70
N VAL A 300 19.82 16.75 15.73
CA VAL A 300 19.73 15.30 15.93
C VAL A 300 18.73 14.88 17.00
N PHE A 301 18.20 13.67 16.90
CA PHE A 301 17.32 13.02 17.88
C PHE A 301 17.99 11.76 18.43
N HIS A 302 18.24 11.72 19.75
CA HIS A 302 18.81 10.56 20.42
C HIS A 302 17.74 9.50 20.66
N ILE A 303 17.83 8.41 19.90
CA ILE A 303 16.73 7.46 19.67
C ILE A 303 16.34 6.77 20.98
N HIS A 304 17.28 6.04 21.57
CA HIS A 304 17.00 5.11 22.66
C HIS A 304 16.55 5.82 23.93
N LYS A 305 17.15 6.97 24.24
CA LYS A 305 16.79 7.75 25.43
C LYS A 305 15.36 8.29 25.33
N ALA A 306 15.03 8.91 24.20
CA ALA A 306 13.69 9.44 23.99
C ALA A 306 12.62 8.33 23.91
N ALA A 307 12.93 7.20 23.26
CA ALA A 307 12.02 6.05 23.22
C ALA A 307 11.81 5.45 24.62
N GLU A 308 12.87 5.25 25.40
CA GLU A 308 12.77 4.74 26.78
C GLU A 308 11.91 5.66 27.67
N ASP A 309 12.11 6.98 27.58
CA ASP A 309 11.34 7.99 28.33
C ASP A 309 9.85 8.02 27.94
N LEU A 310 9.50 7.63 26.71
CA LEU A 310 8.11 7.46 26.29
C LEU A 310 7.52 6.16 26.86
N PHE A 311 8.19 5.02 26.61
CA PHE A 311 7.64 3.70 26.94
C PHE A 311 7.59 3.39 28.44
N VAL A 312 8.46 3.99 29.27
CA VAL A 312 8.38 3.89 30.75
C VAL A 312 7.04 4.40 31.29
N ASN A 313 6.42 5.35 30.61
CA ASN A 313 5.16 5.96 31.02
C ASN A 313 3.92 5.22 30.50
N ILE A 314 4.08 4.10 29.77
CA ILE A 314 3.00 3.36 29.13
C ILE A 314 2.91 1.95 29.72
N ARG A 315 1.74 1.61 30.28
CA ARG A 315 1.49 0.26 30.82
C ARG A 315 1.51 -0.79 29.69
N GLY A 316 2.11 -1.95 29.96
CA GLY A 316 2.18 -3.06 28.99
C GLY A 316 3.43 -3.08 28.09
N TYR A 317 4.34 -2.10 28.23
CA TYR A 317 5.53 -1.96 27.37
C TYR A 317 6.87 -2.27 28.07
N ASN A 318 6.84 -2.85 29.27
CA ASN A 318 8.06 -3.18 30.02
C ASN A 318 9.04 -4.06 29.24
N LYS A 319 8.54 -4.99 28.41
CA LYS A 319 9.41 -5.81 27.53
C LYS A 319 10.13 -4.95 26.50
N ARG A 320 9.45 -3.94 25.93
CA ARG A 320 10.02 -3.03 24.93
C ARG A 320 11.10 -2.13 25.50
N ILE A 321 11.01 -1.76 26.78
CA ILE A 321 12.10 -1.05 27.47
C ILE A 321 13.39 -1.88 27.48
N ASN A 322 13.30 -3.19 27.71
CA ASN A 322 14.45 -4.08 27.65
C ASN A 322 15.00 -4.19 26.21
N ASP A 323 14.13 -4.31 25.21
CA ASP A 323 14.56 -4.31 23.80
C ASP A 323 15.30 -3.03 23.42
N ILE A 324 14.82 -1.85 23.86
CA ILE A 324 15.46 -0.57 23.60
C ILE A 324 16.86 -0.53 24.23
N ARG A 325 17.01 -1.00 25.47
CA ARG A 325 18.31 -1.03 26.17
C ARG A 325 19.31 -1.96 25.51
N GLU A 326 18.87 -3.15 25.12
CA GLU A 326 19.67 -4.12 24.36
C GLU A 326 20.14 -3.50 23.03
N CYS A 327 19.21 -2.91 22.27
CA CYS A 327 19.54 -2.30 20.98
C CYS A 327 20.46 -1.07 21.13
N LYS A 328 20.32 -0.31 22.22
CA LYS A 328 21.21 0.81 22.56
C LYS A 328 22.64 0.33 22.75
N GLU A 329 22.83 -0.74 23.53
CA GLU A 329 24.15 -1.31 23.78
C GLU A 329 24.78 -1.85 22.48
N ALA A 330 23.98 -2.54 21.65
CA ALA A 330 24.41 -3.02 20.35
C ALA A 330 24.82 -1.86 19.40
N ALA A 331 24.01 -0.80 19.30
CA ALA A 331 24.31 0.35 18.46
C ALA A 331 25.61 1.06 18.90
N VAL A 332 25.76 1.31 20.20
CA VAL A 332 26.93 1.99 20.78
C VAL A 332 28.20 1.13 20.69
N SER A 333 28.08 -0.20 20.60
CA SER A 333 29.23 -1.11 20.55
C SER A 333 29.62 -1.54 19.15
N HIS A 334 28.67 -1.70 18.23
CA HIS A 334 28.92 -2.35 16.94
C HIS A 334 28.61 -1.47 15.71
N ALA A 335 27.70 -0.51 15.79
CA ALA A 335 27.31 0.29 14.62
C ALA A 335 28.50 1.11 14.07
N GLY A 336 29.30 1.72 14.96
CA GLY A 336 30.50 2.49 14.59
C GLY A 336 31.49 1.70 13.74
N SER A 337 31.80 0.46 14.13
CA SER A 337 32.67 -0.43 13.35
C SER A 337 32.01 -0.91 12.06
N MET A 338 30.71 -1.22 12.09
CA MET A 338 29.99 -1.70 10.92
C MET A 338 29.99 -0.65 9.79
N HIS A 339 29.65 0.60 10.10
CA HIS A 339 29.69 1.72 9.16
C HIS A 339 31.13 2.06 8.70
N ARG A 340 32.13 1.90 9.58
CA ARG A 340 33.54 2.05 9.20
C ARG A 340 33.93 1.05 8.10
N GLU A 341 33.50 -0.20 8.21
CA GLU A 341 33.78 -1.22 7.20
C GLU A 341 32.98 -1.00 5.90
N ARG A 342 31.74 -0.52 5.99
CA ARG A 342 30.96 -0.12 4.80
C ARG A 342 31.67 0.96 3.99
N ARG A 343 32.19 2.00 4.65
CA ARG A 343 32.97 3.06 3.95
C ARG A 343 34.23 2.53 3.29
N LYS A 344 34.95 1.59 3.92
CA LYS A 344 36.12 0.93 3.29
C LYS A 344 35.72 0.16 2.02
N PHE A 345 34.63 -0.61 2.09
CA PHE A 345 34.09 -1.33 0.94
C PHE A 345 33.71 -0.36 -0.19
N LEU A 346 32.91 0.67 0.14
CA LEU A 346 32.42 1.63 -0.84
C LEU A 346 33.53 2.41 -1.53
N ARG A 347 34.63 2.77 -0.83
CA ARG A 347 35.79 3.40 -1.50
C ARG A 347 36.33 2.53 -2.63
N SER A 348 36.47 1.23 -2.38
CA SER A 348 36.98 0.28 -3.39
C SER A 348 35.97 0.09 -4.52
N ALA A 349 34.70 -0.12 -4.18
CA ALA A 349 33.63 -0.34 -5.15
C ALA A 349 33.38 0.88 -6.04
N LEU A 350 33.30 2.08 -5.47
CA LEU A 350 33.10 3.32 -6.23
C LEU A 350 34.31 3.66 -7.11
N LYS A 351 35.53 3.38 -6.64
CA LYS A 351 36.75 3.54 -7.45
C LYS A 351 36.73 2.63 -8.67
N GLU A 352 36.46 1.34 -8.49
CA GLU A 352 36.33 0.37 -9.59
C GLU A 352 35.23 0.82 -10.56
N LEU A 353 34.04 1.09 -10.04
CA LEU A 353 32.88 1.50 -10.83
C LEU A 353 33.17 2.77 -11.64
N ALA A 354 33.69 3.82 -11.02
CA ALA A 354 34.00 5.08 -11.70
C ALA A 354 35.08 4.91 -12.77
N THR A 355 36.08 4.07 -12.52
CA THR A 355 37.17 3.81 -13.47
C THR A 355 36.66 3.04 -14.68
N VAL A 356 35.91 1.95 -14.47
CA VAL A 356 35.33 1.14 -15.57
C VAL A 356 34.37 1.97 -16.42
N LEU A 357 33.52 2.79 -15.80
CA LEU A 357 32.61 3.68 -16.52
C LEU A 357 33.33 4.81 -17.27
N SER A 358 34.49 5.26 -16.77
CA SER A 358 35.30 6.25 -17.49
C SER A 358 35.96 5.67 -18.74
N ASP A 359 36.38 4.39 -18.69
CA ASP A 359 36.98 3.66 -19.81
C ASP A 359 35.92 3.27 -20.85
N GLN A 360 34.75 2.83 -20.39
CA GLN A 360 33.61 2.46 -21.25
C GLN A 360 32.35 3.26 -20.91
N PRO A 361 32.25 4.54 -21.33
CA PRO A 361 31.09 5.39 -21.03
C PRO A 361 29.74 4.84 -21.53
N GLY A 362 29.76 3.99 -22.58
CA GLY A 362 28.56 3.32 -23.10
C GLY A 362 27.84 2.45 -22.06
N LEU A 363 28.56 1.95 -21.04
CA LEU A 363 27.96 1.17 -19.95
C LEU A 363 27.03 2.00 -19.05
N LEU A 364 27.09 3.34 -19.11
CA LEU A 364 26.17 4.21 -18.36
C LEU A 364 24.70 4.03 -18.77
N GLY A 365 24.42 3.51 -19.97
CA GLY A 365 23.07 3.09 -20.35
C GLY A 365 22.59 1.89 -19.53
N PRO A 366 23.10 0.67 -19.77
CA PRO A 366 22.64 -0.54 -19.09
C PRO A 366 22.95 -0.56 -17.58
N LYS A 367 23.93 0.19 -17.08
CA LYS A 367 24.37 0.16 -15.67
C LYS A 367 24.06 1.43 -14.89
N ALA A 368 23.14 2.29 -15.36
CA ALA A 368 22.76 3.51 -14.65
C ALA A 368 22.32 3.24 -13.20
N LEU A 369 21.60 2.13 -12.97
CA LEU A 369 21.14 1.73 -11.64
C LEU A 369 22.30 1.64 -10.64
N PHE A 370 23.43 1.04 -11.02
CA PHE A 370 24.59 0.89 -10.14
C PHE A 370 25.20 2.24 -9.76
N VAL A 371 25.17 3.23 -10.66
CA VAL A 371 25.64 4.59 -10.37
C VAL A 371 24.79 5.22 -9.26
N PHE A 372 23.46 5.16 -9.38
CA PHE A 372 22.56 5.75 -8.38
C PHE A 372 22.56 4.98 -7.05
N MET A 373 22.68 3.66 -7.08
CA MET A 373 22.91 2.84 -5.88
C MET A 373 24.21 3.25 -5.17
N ALA A 374 25.33 3.33 -5.90
CA ALA A 374 26.63 3.71 -5.35
C ALA A 374 26.61 5.10 -4.70
N LEU A 375 26.01 6.09 -5.39
CA LEU A 375 25.85 7.45 -4.86
C LEU A 375 24.96 7.47 -3.62
N SER A 376 23.86 6.72 -3.61
CA SER A 376 22.95 6.64 -2.45
C SER A 376 23.64 6.03 -1.24
N PHE A 377 24.34 4.90 -1.41
CA PHE A 377 24.99 4.18 -0.31
C PHE A 377 26.13 5.01 0.28
N ALA A 378 26.96 5.62 -0.57
CA ALA A 378 28.05 6.48 -0.10
C ALA A 378 27.53 7.74 0.60
N ARG A 379 26.47 8.37 0.08
CA ARG A 379 25.83 9.52 0.74
C ARG A 379 25.31 9.14 2.12
N ASP A 380 24.59 8.03 2.23
CA ASP A 380 24.02 7.54 3.50
C ASP A 380 25.13 7.31 4.55
N GLU A 381 26.25 6.69 4.17
CA GLU A 381 27.38 6.48 5.08
C GLU A 381 28.08 7.78 5.51
N ILE A 382 28.14 8.80 4.64
CA ILE A 382 28.71 10.12 4.97
C ILE A 382 27.82 10.84 5.99
N ILE A 383 26.52 10.94 5.73
CA ILE A 383 25.60 11.65 6.64
C ILE A 383 25.45 10.91 7.97
N TRP A 384 25.58 9.57 7.97
CA TRP A 384 25.64 8.76 9.18
C TRP A 384 26.88 9.09 10.00
N LEU A 385 28.05 9.10 9.38
CA LEU A 385 29.30 9.44 10.06
C LEU A 385 29.25 10.86 10.63
N LEU A 386 28.79 11.83 9.84
CA LEU A 386 28.78 13.24 10.23
C LEU A 386 27.99 13.48 11.51
N ARG A 387 26.76 12.97 11.59
CA ARG A 387 25.93 13.14 12.80
C ARG A 387 26.48 12.39 14.01
N HIS A 388 27.05 11.21 13.83
CA HIS A 388 27.56 10.40 14.94
C HIS A 388 28.90 10.95 15.46
N ALA A 389 29.76 11.45 14.59
CA ALA A 389 31.03 12.07 14.97
C ALA A 389 30.83 13.29 15.89
N ASP A 390 29.80 14.10 15.61
CA ASP A 390 29.52 15.34 16.35
C ASP A 390 28.73 15.11 17.65
N ASN A 391 27.99 14.01 17.77
CA ASN A 391 27.01 13.82 18.84
C ASN A 391 27.25 12.60 19.74
N MET A 392 28.18 11.70 19.38
CA MET A 392 28.48 10.51 20.18
C MET A 392 29.81 10.63 20.92
N PRO A 393 29.88 10.18 22.19
CA PRO A 393 31.16 10.10 22.89
C PRO A 393 32.06 9.05 22.24
N LYS A 394 33.35 9.39 22.13
CA LYS A 394 34.39 8.50 21.59
C LYS A 394 34.87 7.54 22.67
N LYS A 395 34.89 6.23 22.40
CA LYS A 395 35.51 5.21 23.28
C LYS A 395 37.02 5.12 23.01
N SER A 396 37.41 5.24 21.74
CA SER A 396 38.80 5.31 21.29
C SER A 396 39.08 6.60 20.52
N ALA A 397 40.33 7.04 20.46
CA ALA A 397 40.70 8.29 19.75
C ALA A 397 40.34 8.28 18.25
N ASP A 398 40.29 7.09 17.64
CA ASP A 398 39.96 6.88 16.22
C ASP A 398 38.45 6.64 15.97
N ASP A 399 37.62 6.68 17.01
CA ASP A 399 36.17 6.53 16.86
C ASP A 399 35.58 7.69 16.07
N PHE A 400 34.76 7.33 15.08
CA PHE A 400 34.09 8.27 14.17
C PHE A 400 35.03 9.20 13.38
N ILE A 401 36.31 8.84 13.25
CA ILE A 401 37.26 9.51 12.37
C ILE A 401 37.52 8.65 11.14
N ASP A 402 37.34 9.22 9.95
CA ASP A 402 37.72 8.59 8.69
C ASP A 402 38.68 9.50 7.91
N LYS A 403 39.97 9.19 8.00
CA LYS A 403 41.05 9.93 7.32
C LYS A 403 40.97 9.82 5.78
N HIS A 404 40.18 8.88 5.26
CA HIS A 404 40.02 8.63 3.83
C HIS A 404 38.63 9.05 3.32
N ILE A 405 37.90 9.88 4.07
CA ILE A 405 36.57 10.33 3.66
C ILE A 405 36.58 11.12 2.35
N ALA A 406 37.66 11.87 2.10
CA ALA A 406 37.85 12.62 0.85
C ALA A 406 37.91 11.71 -0.38
N GLU A 407 38.51 10.51 -0.27
CA GLU A 407 38.55 9.55 -1.38
C GLU A 407 37.14 9.06 -1.74
N LEU A 408 36.29 8.80 -0.73
CA LEU A 408 34.90 8.40 -0.96
C LEU A 408 34.11 9.50 -1.68
N ILE A 409 34.23 10.75 -1.19
CA ILE A 409 33.56 11.91 -1.77
C ILE A 409 34.06 12.18 -3.20
N PHE A 410 35.37 12.02 -3.43
CA PHE A 410 35.96 12.20 -4.75
C PHE A 410 35.35 11.27 -5.79
N TYR A 411 35.26 9.95 -5.52
CA TYR A 411 34.65 9.03 -6.48
C TYR A 411 33.13 9.22 -6.62
N MET A 412 32.43 9.76 -5.62
CA MET A 412 31.06 10.22 -5.82
C MET A 412 30.98 11.37 -6.83
N GLU A 413 31.90 12.35 -6.75
CA GLU A 413 31.94 13.45 -7.71
C GLU A 413 32.38 12.99 -9.10
N GLU A 414 33.27 11.99 -9.22
CA GLU A 414 33.60 11.36 -10.51
C GLU A 414 32.37 10.71 -11.16
N LEU A 415 31.61 9.90 -10.41
CA LEU A 415 30.37 9.32 -10.91
C LEU A 415 29.35 10.39 -11.32
N ARG A 416 29.23 11.47 -10.55
CA ARG A 416 28.38 12.62 -10.90
C ARG A 416 28.88 13.34 -12.15
N ALA A 417 30.19 13.48 -12.32
CA ALA A 417 30.80 14.07 -13.50
C ALA A 417 30.53 13.21 -14.75
N HIS A 418 30.61 11.89 -14.64
CA HIS A 418 30.27 10.95 -15.72
C HIS A 418 28.81 11.09 -16.15
N VAL A 419 27.86 11.14 -15.21
CA VAL A 419 26.44 11.36 -15.52
C VAL A 419 26.20 12.70 -16.21
N ARG A 420 26.86 13.78 -15.76
CA ARG A 420 26.73 15.11 -16.40
C ARG A 420 27.35 15.13 -17.80
N LYS A 421 28.53 14.53 -17.97
CA LYS A 421 29.28 14.54 -19.24
C LYS A 421 28.67 13.63 -20.29
N TYR A 422 28.21 12.45 -19.89
CA TYR A 422 27.66 11.42 -20.77
C TYR A 422 26.14 11.27 -20.64
N GLY A 423 25.46 12.31 -20.12
CA GLY A 423 23.99 12.36 -20.04
C GLY A 423 23.28 11.97 -21.35
N PRO A 424 23.73 12.45 -22.53
CA PRO A 424 23.16 12.03 -23.82
C PRO A 424 23.24 10.52 -24.09
N VAL A 425 24.28 9.82 -23.60
CA VAL A 425 24.42 8.36 -23.73
C VAL A 425 23.31 7.66 -22.94
N MET A 426 23.07 8.11 -21.71
CA MET A 426 22.00 7.58 -20.85
C MET A 426 20.62 7.86 -21.45
N GLN A 427 20.39 9.11 -21.89
CA GLN A 427 19.13 9.52 -22.53
C GLN A 427 18.83 8.66 -23.75
N ARG A 428 19.78 8.51 -24.67
CA ARG A 428 19.62 7.69 -25.88
C ARG A 428 19.27 6.26 -25.54
N TYR A 429 19.96 5.64 -24.58
CA TYR A 429 19.69 4.27 -24.16
C TYR A 429 18.27 4.13 -23.59
N TYR A 430 17.87 4.98 -22.65
CA TYR A 430 16.57 4.86 -21.99
C TYR A 430 15.39 5.30 -22.85
N VAL A 431 15.57 6.23 -23.79
CA VAL A 431 14.54 6.53 -24.80
C VAL A 431 14.28 5.30 -25.66
N GLN A 432 15.33 4.64 -26.15
CA GLN A 432 15.20 3.40 -26.92
C GLN A 432 14.56 2.29 -26.09
N TYR A 433 14.90 2.20 -24.80
CA TYR A 433 14.32 1.24 -23.88
C TYR A 433 12.82 1.49 -23.69
N LEU A 434 12.43 2.75 -23.46
CA LEU A 434 11.04 3.17 -23.29
C LEU A 434 10.21 2.89 -24.54
N SER A 435 10.67 3.31 -25.72
CA SER A 435 9.92 3.17 -26.98
C SER A 435 9.93 1.74 -27.53
N GLY A 436 10.98 0.97 -27.23
CA GLY A 436 11.22 -0.35 -27.83
C GLY A 436 10.75 -1.51 -26.96
N PHE A 437 11.12 -1.53 -25.68
CA PHE A 437 10.82 -2.63 -24.77
C PHE A 437 9.65 -2.29 -23.83
N ASP A 438 9.76 -1.20 -23.06
CA ASP A 438 8.77 -0.87 -22.04
C ASP A 438 7.40 -0.61 -22.66
N ALA A 439 7.33 0.12 -23.78
CA ALA A 439 6.07 0.37 -24.49
C ALA A 439 5.40 -0.93 -24.97
N VAL A 440 6.17 -1.91 -25.43
CA VAL A 440 5.63 -3.20 -25.90
C VAL A 440 5.09 -4.00 -24.73
N VAL A 441 5.90 -4.21 -23.69
CA VAL A 441 5.50 -4.99 -22.49
C VAL A 441 4.37 -4.30 -21.74
N LEU A 442 4.41 -2.97 -21.62
CA LEU A 442 3.32 -2.21 -21.01
C LEU A 442 2.04 -2.31 -21.86
N ASN A 443 2.12 -2.26 -23.19
CA ASN A 443 0.94 -2.46 -24.03
C ASN A 443 0.35 -3.87 -23.89
N GLU A 444 1.20 -4.89 -23.79
CA GLU A 444 0.78 -6.27 -23.54
C GLU A 444 0.08 -6.41 -22.18
N LEU A 445 0.60 -5.74 -21.14
CA LEU A 445 -0.03 -5.69 -19.81
C LEU A 445 -1.31 -4.85 -19.78
N VAL A 446 -1.40 -3.79 -20.59
CA VAL A 446 -2.47 -2.78 -20.60
C VAL A 446 -3.51 -3.02 -21.70
N GLN A 447 -3.62 -4.25 -22.24
CA GLN A 447 -4.75 -4.59 -23.13
C GLN A 447 -6.15 -4.39 -22.47
N VAL A 448 -6.22 -3.95 -21.20
CA VAL A 448 -7.39 -3.37 -20.54
C VAL A 448 -7.29 -1.83 -20.50
N ARG A 449 -8.24 -1.18 -21.19
CA ARG A 449 -8.33 0.27 -21.44
C ARG A 449 -8.37 1.13 -20.16
N ASP A 450 -7.26 1.78 -19.84
CA ASP A 450 -7.24 2.96 -18.96
C ASP A 450 -6.65 4.17 -19.70
N PHE A 451 -7.43 5.25 -19.83
CA PHE A 451 -7.08 6.44 -20.64
C PHE A 451 -5.80 7.14 -20.16
N ILE A 452 -5.45 6.98 -18.87
CA ILE A 452 -4.23 7.51 -18.25
C ILE A 452 -2.99 6.72 -18.70
N LEU A 453 -3.12 5.41 -18.93
CA LEU A 453 -2.01 4.62 -19.47
C LEU A 453 -1.84 4.89 -20.96
N GLN A 454 -2.91 5.28 -21.66
CA GLN A 454 -2.85 5.63 -23.08
C GLN A 454 -2.06 6.93 -23.36
N SER A 455 -2.03 7.89 -22.43
CA SER A 455 -1.20 9.10 -22.55
C SER A 455 0.30 8.84 -22.36
N VAL A 456 0.68 7.69 -21.78
CA VAL A 456 2.09 7.25 -21.67
C VAL A 456 2.67 6.86 -23.04
N PHE A 457 1.82 6.49 -24.02
CA PHE A 457 2.26 5.99 -25.33
C PHE A 457 2.72 7.08 -26.31
N PHE A 458 2.39 8.35 -26.07
CA PHE A 458 2.66 9.43 -27.02
C PHE A 458 3.84 10.29 -26.57
N SER A 459 5.05 9.74 -26.64
CA SER A 459 6.23 10.58 -26.88
C SER A 459 6.82 10.13 -28.21
N ASP A 460 6.48 10.87 -29.27
CA ASP A 460 7.03 10.68 -30.61
C ASP A 460 8.56 10.71 -30.61
N ALA A 461 9.11 10.10 -31.66
CA ALA A 461 10.53 9.89 -31.91
C ALA A 461 11.42 11.10 -31.59
N VAL A 462 12.54 10.81 -30.92
CA VAL A 462 13.53 11.80 -30.47
C VAL A 462 14.44 12.25 -31.61
N GLU A 463 14.49 13.56 -31.82
CA GLU A 463 15.64 14.24 -32.45
C GLU A 463 16.67 14.65 -31.38
N ASP A 464 17.96 14.64 -31.74
CA ASP A 464 19.06 14.92 -30.82
C ASP A 464 18.97 16.34 -30.22
N GLY A 465 18.90 16.45 -28.89
CA GLY A 465 19.10 17.70 -28.15
C GLY A 465 17.85 18.32 -27.50
N GLU A 466 16.70 17.66 -27.52
CA GLU A 466 15.48 18.16 -26.86
C GLU A 466 15.52 18.08 -25.33
N VAL A 467 14.81 19.00 -24.68
CA VAL A 467 14.61 19.00 -23.22
C VAL A 467 13.35 18.21 -22.91
N PHE A 468 13.52 16.96 -22.46
CA PHE A 468 12.40 16.09 -22.09
C PHE A 468 11.68 16.53 -20.81
N ASP A 469 10.35 16.42 -20.78
CA ASP A 469 9.53 16.65 -19.60
C ASP A 469 8.55 15.50 -19.32
N PHE A 470 8.95 14.59 -18.42
CA PHE A 470 8.13 13.48 -17.95
C PHE A 470 7.45 13.76 -16.59
N ARG A 471 7.32 15.02 -16.16
CA ARG A 471 6.66 15.36 -14.88
C ARG A 471 5.18 14.96 -14.88
N GLY A 472 4.48 15.20 -15.98
CA GLY A 472 3.08 14.79 -16.17
C GLY A 472 2.92 13.28 -16.01
N MET A 473 3.66 12.51 -16.81
CA MET A 473 3.67 11.04 -16.77
C MET A 473 3.93 10.46 -15.36
N ARG A 474 4.94 10.97 -14.63
CA ARG A 474 5.22 10.49 -13.26
C ARG A 474 4.11 10.83 -12.28
N LEU A 475 3.51 12.03 -12.39
CA LEU A 475 2.39 12.41 -11.54
C LEU A 475 1.13 11.62 -11.87
N ASP A 476 0.92 11.29 -13.14
CA ASP A 476 -0.18 10.44 -13.60
C ASP A 476 -0.02 9.00 -13.11
N TRP A 477 1.19 8.45 -13.11
CA TRP A 477 1.48 7.17 -12.45
C TRP A 477 1.15 7.22 -10.94
N PHE A 478 1.50 8.31 -10.26
CA PHE A 478 1.16 8.48 -8.85
C PHE A 478 -0.37 8.62 -8.64
N ARG A 479 -1.08 9.35 -9.50
CA ARG A 479 -2.56 9.39 -9.48
C ARG A 479 -3.15 8.01 -9.68
N LEU A 480 -2.58 7.21 -10.59
CA LEU A 480 -3.04 5.86 -10.86
C LEU A 480 -2.82 4.94 -9.63
N GLN A 481 -1.68 5.04 -8.94
CA GLN A 481 -1.43 4.32 -7.67
C GLN A 481 -2.51 4.58 -6.61
N VAL A 482 -3.06 5.80 -6.56
CA VAL A 482 -4.17 6.16 -5.66
C VAL A 482 -5.48 5.50 -6.10
N SER A 483 -5.73 5.47 -7.41
CA SER A 483 -6.93 4.86 -8.00
C SER A 483 -6.94 3.33 -7.90
N PHE A 484 -5.78 2.67 -7.79
CA PHE A 484 -5.66 1.20 -7.70
C PHE A 484 -6.28 0.57 -6.44
N LYS A 485 -6.74 1.37 -5.46
CA LYS A 485 -7.64 0.89 -4.39
C LYS A 485 -9.11 1.27 -4.55
N CYS A 486 -9.45 2.18 -5.47
CA CYS A 486 -10.83 2.47 -5.87
C CYS A 486 -11.34 1.58 -7.01
N VAL A 487 -10.41 1.00 -7.78
CA VAL A 487 -10.71 0.12 -8.92
C VAL A 487 -10.08 -1.24 -8.63
N PHE A 488 -10.81 -2.08 -7.88
CA PHE A 488 -10.52 -3.50 -7.67
C PHE A 488 -10.73 -4.34 -8.96
N VAL A 489 -10.82 -3.72 -10.15
CA VAL A 489 -11.32 -4.35 -11.39
C VAL A 489 -10.22 -4.98 -12.24
N CYS A 490 -8.97 -4.47 -12.21
CA CYS A 490 -7.88 -5.06 -12.99
C CYS A 490 -7.12 -6.17 -12.23
N THR A 491 -6.94 -6.05 -10.92
CA THR A 491 -6.27 -7.08 -10.09
C THR A 491 -7.17 -8.27 -9.72
N SER A 492 -8.48 -8.15 -9.89
CA SER A 492 -9.40 -9.28 -9.65
C SER A 492 -9.17 -10.40 -10.65
N ILE A 493 -8.77 -10.07 -11.88
CA ILE A 493 -8.52 -11.05 -12.94
C ILE A 493 -7.24 -11.87 -12.69
N ASP A 494 -6.18 -11.25 -12.17
CA ASP A 494 -4.95 -11.96 -11.79
C ASP A 494 -5.13 -12.81 -10.51
N ILE A 495 -5.94 -12.35 -9.57
CA ILE A 495 -6.30 -13.15 -8.38
C ILE A 495 -7.20 -14.33 -8.77
N LEU A 496 -8.11 -14.13 -9.74
CA LEU A 496 -8.95 -15.19 -10.33
C LEU A 496 -8.07 -16.24 -11.03
N SER A 497 -7.13 -15.82 -11.88
CA SER A 497 -6.25 -16.72 -12.61
C SER A 497 -5.33 -17.51 -11.66
N LEU A 498 -4.73 -16.85 -10.65
CA LEU A 498 -3.91 -17.51 -9.64
C LEU A 498 -4.72 -18.50 -8.78
N SER A 499 -5.95 -18.14 -8.43
CA SER A 499 -6.84 -19.01 -7.65
C SER A 499 -7.26 -20.25 -8.44
N LEU A 500 -7.55 -20.08 -9.75
CA LEU A 500 -7.88 -21.21 -10.62
C LEU A 500 -6.67 -22.10 -10.89
N ALA A 501 -5.48 -21.55 -11.12
CA ALA A 501 -4.26 -22.33 -11.29
C ALA A 501 -3.98 -23.23 -10.07
N HIS A 502 -4.24 -22.75 -8.86
CA HIS A 502 -4.18 -23.56 -7.66
C HIS A 502 -5.25 -24.64 -7.59
N ILE A 503 -6.48 -24.34 -7.99
CA ILE A 503 -7.56 -25.34 -8.06
C ILE A 503 -7.20 -26.44 -9.06
N CYS A 504 -6.66 -26.10 -10.24
CA CYS A 504 -6.20 -27.06 -11.23
C CYS A 504 -5.13 -28.00 -10.67
N LYS A 505 -4.20 -27.52 -9.83
CA LYS A 505 -3.24 -28.38 -9.12
C LYS A 505 -3.95 -29.38 -8.19
N LEU A 506 -4.94 -28.94 -7.43
CA LEU A 506 -5.74 -29.82 -6.55
C LEU A 506 -6.52 -30.88 -7.35
N VAL A 507 -7.00 -30.53 -8.55
CA VAL A 507 -7.64 -31.49 -9.46
C VAL A 507 -6.64 -32.53 -9.95
N VAL A 508 -5.43 -32.11 -10.32
CA VAL A 508 -4.35 -33.02 -10.74
C VAL A 508 -3.95 -33.97 -9.61
N GLU A 509 -3.83 -33.48 -8.37
CA GLU A 509 -3.54 -34.30 -7.19
C GLU A 509 -4.59 -35.39 -6.94
N ASN A 510 -5.84 -35.16 -7.33
CA ASN A 510 -6.97 -36.08 -7.11
C ASN A 510 -7.49 -36.73 -8.42
N VAL A 511 -6.72 -36.67 -9.51
CA VAL A 511 -7.17 -37.00 -10.87
C VAL A 511 -7.73 -38.43 -11.00
N GLU A 512 -7.10 -39.41 -10.37
CA GLU A 512 -7.53 -40.82 -10.44
C GLU A 512 -8.87 -41.04 -9.74
N VAL A 513 -9.03 -40.46 -8.55
CA VAL A 513 -10.25 -40.58 -7.74
C VAL A 513 -11.40 -39.86 -8.43
N LEU A 514 -11.18 -38.63 -8.91
CA LEU A 514 -12.19 -37.85 -9.62
C LEU A 514 -12.62 -38.52 -10.93
N THR A 515 -11.69 -39.14 -11.66
CA THR A 515 -12.02 -39.90 -12.87
C THR A 515 -12.95 -41.08 -12.56
N GLN A 516 -12.67 -41.84 -11.49
CA GLN A 516 -13.53 -42.95 -11.05
C GLN A 516 -14.89 -42.47 -10.55
N MET A 517 -14.94 -41.36 -9.81
CA MET A 517 -16.20 -40.77 -9.33
C MET A 517 -17.08 -40.30 -10.49
N ARG A 518 -16.49 -39.75 -11.55
CA ARG A 518 -17.21 -39.32 -12.74
C ARG A 518 -17.90 -40.48 -13.48
N THR A 519 -17.32 -41.68 -13.47
CA THR A 519 -17.90 -42.87 -14.15
C THR A 519 -18.77 -43.74 -13.26
N SER A 520 -18.62 -43.64 -11.94
CA SER A 520 -19.33 -44.45 -10.94
C SER A 520 -20.41 -43.65 -10.18
N PHE A 521 -20.92 -42.56 -10.76
CA PHE A 521 -21.90 -41.67 -10.14
C PHE A 521 -23.22 -42.36 -9.76
N ASP A 522 -23.53 -43.46 -10.45
CA ASP A 522 -24.69 -44.33 -10.26
C ASP A 522 -24.54 -45.36 -9.12
N LYS A 523 -23.35 -45.49 -8.52
CA LYS A 523 -23.03 -46.48 -7.47
C LYS A 523 -22.77 -45.78 -6.11
N PRO A 524 -23.78 -45.68 -5.22
CA PRO A 524 -23.68 -44.91 -3.98
C PRO A 524 -22.54 -45.34 -3.04
N ASP A 525 -22.38 -46.65 -2.82
CA ASP A 525 -21.36 -47.18 -1.90
C ASP A 525 -19.94 -46.90 -2.39
N GLN A 526 -19.72 -47.04 -3.70
CA GLN A 526 -18.43 -46.72 -4.33
C GLN A 526 -18.16 -45.21 -4.27
N MET A 527 -19.16 -44.37 -4.52
CA MET A 527 -19.03 -42.92 -4.41
C MET A 527 -18.67 -42.46 -2.99
N ALA A 528 -19.29 -43.03 -1.97
CA ALA A 528 -18.98 -42.71 -0.57
C ALA A 528 -17.54 -43.14 -0.19
N ALA A 529 -17.09 -44.31 -0.66
CA ALA A 529 -15.72 -44.78 -0.46
C ALA A 529 -14.69 -43.91 -1.20
N LEU A 530 -14.98 -43.50 -2.43
CA LEU A 530 -14.12 -42.62 -3.23
C LEU A 530 -14.04 -41.21 -2.64
N PHE A 531 -15.14 -40.66 -2.13
CA PHE A 531 -15.15 -39.33 -1.51
C PHE A 531 -14.17 -39.25 -0.32
N LYS A 532 -14.10 -40.29 0.52
CA LYS A 532 -13.16 -40.37 1.65
C LYS A 532 -11.68 -40.35 1.24
N ARG A 533 -11.38 -40.64 -0.04
CA ARG A 533 -10.02 -40.61 -0.59
C ARG A 533 -9.64 -39.25 -1.17
N LEU A 534 -10.59 -38.31 -1.30
CA LEU A 534 -10.29 -36.95 -1.76
C LEU A 534 -9.53 -36.17 -0.69
N SER A 535 -8.55 -35.39 -1.13
CA SER A 535 -7.78 -34.48 -0.30
C SER A 535 -8.19 -33.03 -0.57
N SER A 536 -7.99 -32.13 0.40
CA SER A 536 -8.11 -30.68 0.20
C SER A 536 -9.49 -30.15 -0.25
N VAL A 537 -10.58 -30.87 0.06
CA VAL A 537 -11.98 -30.49 -0.26
C VAL A 537 -12.30 -29.05 0.20
N ASP A 538 -11.95 -28.71 1.45
CA ASP A 538 -12.19 -27.37 2.01
C ASP A 538 -11.43 -26.27 1.24
N SER A 539 -10.25 -26.59 0.70
CA SER A 539 -9.47 -25.63 -0.09
C SER A 539 -10.14 -25.34 -1.43
N VAL A 540 -10.71 -26.36 -2.08
CA VAL A 540 -11.46 -26.19 -3.35
C VAL A 540 -12.67 -25.29 -3.13
N LEU A 541 -13.50 -25.60 -2.13
CA LEU A 541 -14.70 -24.80 -1.82
C LEU A 541 -14.33 -23.38 -1.44
N LYS A 542 -13.35 -23.18 -0.56
CA LYS A 542 -12.89 -21.85 -0.15
C LYS A 542 -12.41 -21.01 -1.33
N ARG A 543 -11.61 -21.59 -2.24
CA ARG A 543 -11.10 -20.88 -3.42
C ARG A 543 -12.21 -20.58 -4.42
N MET A 544 -13.12 -21.52 -4.67
CA MET A 544 -14.31 -21.27 -5.50
C MET A 544 -15.21 -20.18 -4.91
N THR A 545 -15.36 -20.12 -3.58
CA THR A 545 -16.08 -19.03 -2.91
C THR A 545 -15.38 -17.69 -3.11
N ILE A 546 -14.05 -17.63 -3.01
CA ILE A 546 -13.27 -16.40 -3.29
C ILE A 546 -13.48 -15.94 -4.74
N ILE A 547 -13.37 -16.85 -5.70
CA ILE A 547 -13.65 -16.60 -7.13
C ILE A 547 -15.07 -16.01 -7.27
N GLY A 548 -16.06 -16.63 -6.62
CA GLY A 548 -17.43 -16.16 -6.63
C GLY A 548 -17.60 -14.75 -6.08
N VAL A 549 -16.99 -14.44 -4.92
CA VAL A 549 -17.05 -13.11 -4.31
C VAL A 549 -16.47 -12.05 -5.24
N ILE A 550 -15.35 -12.36 -5.91
CA ILE A 550 -14.73 -11.46 -6.88
C ILE A 550 -15.67 -11.21 -8.07
N LEU A 551 -16.28 -12.26 -8.62
CA LEU A 551 -17.23 -12.14 -9.73
C LEU A 551 -18.51 -11.39 -9.32
N SER A 552 -18.98 -11.56 -8.09
CA SER A 552 -20.11 -10.80 -7.56
C SER A 552 -19.78 -9.31 -7.46
N PHE A 553 -18.58 -8.96 -6.99
CA PHE A 553 -18.11 -7.57 -7.00
C PHE A 553 -18.02 -7.02 -8.42
N ARG A 554 -17.51 -7.81 -9.36
CA ARG A 554 -17.46 -7.43 -10.79
C ARG A 554 -18.86 -7.19 -11.36
N SER A 555 -19.85 -8.03 -11.04
CA SER A 555 -21.25 -7.82 -11.44
C SER A 555 -21.76 -6.45 -10.99
N LEU A 556 -21.58 -6.11 -9.71
CA LEU A 556 -21.98 -4.82 -9.16
C LEU A 556 -21.29 -3.64 -9.85
N ALA A 557 -19.99 -3.78 -10.16
CA ALA A 557 -19.24 -2.77 -10.88
C ALA A 557 -19.74 -2.59 -12.32
N GLN A 558 -20.05 -3.69 -13.02
CA GLN A 558 -20.55 -3.68 -14.39
C GLN A 558 -21.98 -3.11 -14.47
N GLU A 559 -22.84 -3.46 -13.53
CA GLU A 559 -24.19 -2.90 -13.40
C GLU A 559 -24.13 -1.39 -13.17
N ALA A 560 -23.29 -0.93 -12.23
CA ALA A 560 -23.08 0.50 -12.00
C ALA A 560 -22.49 1.21 -13.23
N LEU A 561 -21.54 0.57 -13.93
CA LEU A 561 -20.98 1.11 -15.18
C LEU A 561 -22.05 1.24 -16.26
N ARG A 562 -22.90 0.24 -16.43
CA ARG A 562 -24.01 0.25 -17.39
C ARG A 562 -24.98 1.39 -17.11
N ASP A 563 -25.35 1.60 -15.85
CA ASP A 563 -26.25 2.68 -15.44
C ASP A 563 -25.64 4.06 -15.74
N VAL A 564 -24.35 4.24 -15.45
CA VAL A 564 -23.63 5.49 -15.76
C VAL A 564 -23.53 5.71 -17.27
N LEU A 565 -23.18 4.69 -18.05
CA LEU A 565 -23.00 4.82 -19.50
C LEU A 565 -24.32 4.98 -20.22
N SER A 566 -25.39 4.28 -19.81
CA SER A 566 -26.73 4.47 -20.39
C SER A 566 -27.25 5.89 -20.16
N TYR A 567 -26.87 6.53 -19.04
CA TYR A 567 -27.15 7.95 -18.81
C TYR A 567 -26.31 8.89 -19.67
N HIS A 568 -25.00 8.66 -19.77
CA HIS A 568 -24.07 9.58 -20.44
C HIS A 568 -24.03 9.44 -21.97
N ILE A 569 -24.16 8.23 -22.49
CA ILE A 569 -24.04 7.89 -23.92
C ILE A 569 -25.18 6.95 -24.38
N PRO A 570 -26.46 7.32 -24.20
CA PRO A 570 -27.62 6.45 -24.43
C PRO A 570 -27.71 5.89 -25.86
N PHE A 571 -27.36 6.69 -26.87
CA PHE A 571 -27.41 6.26 -28.27
C PHE A 571 -26.35 5.20 -28.59
N LEU A 572 -25.15 5.30 -28.00
CA LEU A 572 -24.10 4.30 -28.16
C LEU A 572 -24.48 3.02 -27.43
N VAL A 573 -24.95 3.13 -26.18
CA VAL A 573 -25.39 1.96 -25.41
C VAL A 573 -26.53 1.23 -26.11
N SER A 574 -27.54 1.95 -26.62
CA SER A 574 -28.64 1.34 -27.38
C SER A 574 -28.17 0.61 -28.64
N SER A 575 -27.17 1.15 -29.34
CA SER A 575 -26.58 0.49 -30.52
C SER A 575 -25.78 -0.76 -30.14
N ILE A 576 -25.07 -0.73 -29.00
CA ILE A 576 -24.31 -1.86 -28.49
C ILE A 576 -25.24 -2.96 -27.97
N GLU A 577 -26.34 -2.60 -27.32
CA GLU A 577 -27.41 -3.51 -26.90
C GLU A 577 -28.02 -4.23 -28.10
N ASP A 578 -28.48 -3.48 -29.11
CA ASP A 578 -29.06 -4.04 -30.33
C ASP A 578 -28.08 -4.96 -31.07
N PHE A 579 -26.80 -4.55 -31.14
CA PHE A 579 -25.75 -5.33 -31.77
C PHE A 579 -25.42 -6.62 -31.03
N LYS A 580 -25.50 -6.64 -29.69
CA LYS A 580 -25.30 -7.86 -28.88
C LYS A 580 -26.46 -8.83 -29.04
N ASP A 581 -27.69 -8.33 -28.97
CA ASP A 581 -28.89 -9.17 -28.87
C ASP A 581 -29.19 -9.90 -30.20
N HIS A 582 -28.74 -9.35 -31.33
CA HIS A 582 -28.99 -9.89 -32.66
C HIS A 582 -27.80 -10.64 -33.29
N ILE A 583 -26.78 -11.02 -32.50
CA ILE A 583 -25.69 -11.88 -32.99
C ILE A 583 -26.28 -13.25 -33.40
N PRO A 584 -26.05 -13.72 -34.64
CA PRO A 584 -26.50 -15.05 -35.07
C PRO A 584 -25.86 -16.15 -34.21
N ARG A 585 -26.66 -17.14 -33.79
CA ARG A 585 -26.17 -18.29 -32.99
C ARG A 585 -25.11 -19.15 -33.70
N GLU A 586 -25.02 -19.04 -35.03
CA GLU A 586 -24.03 -19.73 -35.87
C GLU A 586 -22.72 -18.94 -36.06
N THR A 587 -22.59 -17.77 -35.42
CA THR A 587 -21.40 -16.91 -35.53
C THR A 587 -20.17 -17.60 -34.93
N ASP A 588 -19.02 -17.45 -35.58
CA ASP A 588 -17.73 -17.91 -35.06
C ASP A 588 -17.52 -17.38 -33.63
N MET A 589 -17.18 -18.28 -32.70
CA MET A 589 -16.94 -17.95 -31.28
C MET A 589 -15.91 -16.83 -31.12
N LYS A 590 -14.92 -16.73 -32.00
CA LYS A 590 -13.91 -15.67 -31.97
C LYS A 590 -14.52 -14.31 -32.34
N VAL A 591 -15.48 -14.29 -33.26
CA VAL A 591 -16.20 -13.07 -33.64
C VAL A 591 -17.20 -12.69 -32.55
N ALA A 592 -17.93 -13.66 -31.98
CA ALA A 592 -18.84 -13.44 -30.86
C ALA A 592 -18.11 -12.86 -29.63
N MET A 593 -16.88 -13.30 -29.36
CA MET A 593 -16.07 -12.79 -28.25
C MET A 593 -15.73 -11.31 -28.40
N ASN A 594 -15.47 -10.82 -29.61
CA ASN A 594 -15.23 -9.39 -29.86
C ASN A 594 -16.50 -8.56 -29.56
N VAL A 595 -17.68 -9.11 -29.85
CA VAL A 595 -18.93 -8.43 -29.54
C VAL A 595 -19.17 -8.41 -28.03
N TYR A 596 -18.94 -9.53 -27.34
CA TYR A 596 -19.02 -9.58 -25.88
C TYR A 596 -17.99 -8.68 -25.20
N GLU A 597 -16.80 -8.52 -25.78
CA GLU A 597 -15.80 -7.56 -25.28
C GLU A 597 -16.33 -6.13 -25.37
N LEU A 598 -16.86 -5.74 -26.53
CA LEU A 598 -17.49 -4.43 -26.71
C LEU A 598 -18.67 -4.22 -25.75
N SER A 599 -19.54 -5.21 -25.61
CA SER A 599 -20.71 -5.16 -24.71
C SER A 599 -20.30 -5.05 -23.25
N SER A 600 -19.34 -5.87 -22.80
CA SER A 600 -18.86 -5.83 -21.42
C SER A 600 -18.17 -4.51 -21.09
N ALA A 601 -17.48 -3.87 -22.03
CA ALA A 601 -16.91 -2.54 -21.84
C ALA A 601 -17.99 -1.45 -21.63
N ALA A 602 -19.20 -1.68 -22.13
CA ALA A 602 -20.37 -0.84 -21.88
C ALA A 602 -21.17 -1.26 -20.62
N GLY A 603 -20.64 -2.17 -19.80
CA GLY A 603 -21.30 -2.69 -18.60
C GLY A 603 -22.40 -3.73 -18.87
N LEU A 604 -22.57 -4.19 -20.12
CA LEU A 604 -23.60 -5.18 -20.44
C LEU A 604 -23.22 -6.58 -19.94
N PRO A 605 -24.16 -7.32 -19.31
CA PRO A 605 -23.92 -8.70 -18.91
C PRO A 605 -23.79 -9.58 -20.15
N CYS A 606 -22.77 -10.42 -20.18
CA CYS A 606 -22.51 -11.36 -21.27
C CYS A 606 -22.63 -12.80 -20.74
N GLU A 607 -23.14 -13.70 -21.58
CA GLU A 607 -23.28 -15.13 -21.24
C GLU A 607 -21.91 -15.78 -21.01
N ILE A 608 -20.89 -15.28 -21.69
CA ILE A 608 -19.48 -15.68 -21.54
C ILE A 608 -18.69 -14.40 -21.26
N ASP A 609 -17.99 -14.35 -20.12
CA ASP A 609 -17.16 -13.19 -19.77
C ASP A 609 -15.86 -13.19 -20.60
N PRO A 610 -15.68 -12.24 -21.53
CA PRO A 610 -14.51 -12.20 -22.41
C PRO A 610 -13.22 -11.95 -21.63
N ALA A 611 -13.28 -11.13 -20.57
CA ALA A 611 -12.12 -10.82 -19.76
C ALA A 611 -11.65 -12.06 -18.98
N LEU A 612 -12.60 -12.87 -18.50
CA LEU A 612 -12.29 -14.15 -17.85
C LEU A 612 -11.69 -15.15 -18.84
N VAL A 613 -12.23 -15.25 -20.06
CA VAL A 613 -11.69 -16.12 -21.12
C VAL A 613 -10.25 -15.77 -21.46
N VAL A 614 -9.94 -14.49 -21.63
CA VAL A 614 -8.57 -14.02 -21.93
C VAL A 614 -7.62 -14.37 -20.77
N ALA A 615 -8.03 -14.09 -19.54
CA ALA A 615 -7.24 -14.35 -18.35
C ALA A 615 -6.89 -15.83 -18.19
N LEU A 616 -7.88 -16.71 -18.38
CA LEU A 616 -7.67 -18.15 -18.26
C LEU A 616 -6.89 -18.74 -19.44
N SER A 617 -6.97 -18.11 -20.62
CA SER A 617 -6.19 -18.51 -21.80
C SER A 617 -4.68 -18.25 -21.65
N SER A 618 -4.29 -17.25 -20.84
CA SER A 618 -2.89 -16.91 -20.57
C SER A 618 -2.16 -17.92 -19.69
N GLN A 619 -2.88 -18.81 -18.99
CA GLN A 619 -2.35 -19.82 -18.08
C GLN A 619 -2.02 -21.16 -18.76
N LYS A 620 -2.07 -21.24 -20.09
CA LYS A 620 -1.72 -22.45 -20.83
C LYS A 620 -0.27 -22.84 -20.55
N SER A 621 -0.09 -24.00 -19.95
CA SER A 621 1.24 -24.56 -19.70
C SER A 621 1.71 -25.23 -20.99
N GLU A 622 2.84 -24.79 -21.55
CA GLU A 622 3.41 -25.35 -22.80
C GLU A 622 3.66 -26.87 -22.74
N ASN A 623 3.62 -27.47 -21.55
CA ASN A 623 3.93 -28.87 -21.29
C ASN A 623 2.71 -29.81 -21.12
N ILE A 624 1.47 -29.32 -21.21
CA ILE A 624 0.25 -30.15 -21.03
C ILE A 624 -0.53 -30.24 -22.34
N SER A 625 -1.02 -31.44 -22.68
CA SER A 625 -1.78 -31.62 -23.92
C SER A 625 -3.18 -30.97 -23.84
N PRO A 626 -3.74 -30.44 -24.95
CA PRO A 626 -5.08 -29.82 -24.94
C PRO A 626 -6.21 -30.74 -24.45
N GLU A 627 -6.09 -32.04 -24.69
CA GLU A 627 -7.05 -33.04 -24.18
C GLU A 627 -6.97 -33.20 -22.66
N GLU A 628 -5.78 -33.07 -22.10
CA GLU A 628 -5.54 -33.18 -20.66
C GLU A 628 -6.02 -31.93 -19.91
N GLU A 629 -5.85 -30.73 -20.48
CA GLU A 629 -6.45 -29.51 -19.94
C GLU A 629 -7.99 -29.58 -19.92
N TYR A 630 -8.60 -30.07 -21.01
CA TYR A 630 -10.05 -30.28 -21.07
C TYR A 630 -10.52 -31.30 -20.04
N LYS A 631 -9.75 -32.38 -19.81
CA LYS A 631 -10.03 -33.37 -18.76
C LYS A 631 -9.98 -32.72 -17.37
N ILE A 632 -8.99 -31.89 -17.08
CA ILE A 632 -8.88 -31.16 -15.81
C ILE A 632 -10.09 -30.25 -15.60
N ALA A 633 -10.52 -29.50 -16.63
CA ALA A 633 -11.71 -28.65 -16.55
C ALA A 633 -12.99 -29.46 -16.25
N CYS A 634 -13.15 -30.65 -16.86
CA CYS A 634 -14.27 -31.53 -16.55
C CYS A 634 -14.21 -32.06 -15.10
N LEU A 635 -13.03 -32.50 -14.65
CA LEU A 635 -12.85 -33.05 -13.31
C LEU A 635 -12.98 -31.99 -12.21
N LEU A 636 -12.70 -30.72 -12.51
CA LEU A 636 -13.00 -29.60 -11.61
C LEU A 636 -14.50 -29.54 -11.29
N MET A 637 -15.37 -29.63 -12.30
CA MET A 637 -16.82 -29.62 -12.09
C MET A 637 -17.26 -30.80 -11.21
N VAL A 638 -16.71 -31.99 -11.45
CA VAL A 638 -16.94 -33.17 -10.62
C VAL A 638 -16.51 -32.91 -9.17
N PHE A 639 -15.33 -32.34 -8.97
CA PHE A 639 -14.77 -32.08 -7.64
C PHE A 639 -15.65 -31.09 -6.86
N VAL A 640 -16.07 -29.99 -7.47
CA VAL A 640 -16.95 -29.01 -6.82
C VAL A 640 -18.31 -29.65 -6.49
N ALA A 641 -18.93 -30.38 -7.43
CA ALA A 641 -20.25 -30.98 -7.26
C ALA A 641 -20.32 -31.94 -6.05
N VAL A 642 -19.33 -32.85 -5.93
CA VAL A 642 -19.30 -33.83 -4.82
C VAL A 642 -18.88 -33.21 -3.49
N SER A 643 -18.32 -32.00 -3.52
CA SER A 643 -17.86 -31.28 -2.32
C SER A 643 -18.98 -30.45 -1.66
N LEU A 644 -20.00 -30.02 -2.41
CA LEU A 644 -21.09 -29.19 -1.86
C LEU A 644 -21.74 -29.72 -0.56
N PRO A 645 -21.97 -31.03 -0.37
CA PRO A 645 -22.57 -31.53 0.87
C PRO A 645 -21.77 -31.22 2.14
N THR A 646 -20.44 -31.05 2.06
CA THR A 646 -19.63 -30.75 3.27
C THR A 646 -19.96 -29.38 3.87
N LEU A 647 -20.47 -28.44 3.04
CA LEU A 647 -20.91 -27.12 3.48
C LEU A 647 -22.04 -27.19 4.50
N ALA A 648 -22.84 -28.27 4.51
CA ALA A 648 -23.95 -28.43 5.43
C ALA A 648 -23.50 -28.58 6.89
N SER A 649 -22.26 -29.01 7.12
CA SER A 649 -21.68 -29.13 8.46
C SER A 649 -21.18 -27.79 9.04
N ASN A 650 -20.92 -26.81 8.18
CA ASN A 650 -20.34 -25.53 8.60
C ASN A 650 -21.43 -24.59 9.12
N VAL A 651 -21.29 -24.12 10.36
CA VAL A 651 -22.23 -23.22 11.03
C VAL A 651 -22.49 -21.93 10.24
N MET A 652 -21.48 -21.42 9.54
CA MET A 652 -21.59 -20.17 8.77
C MET A 652 -22.29 -20.34 7.42
N SER A 653 -22.62 -21.57 7.01
CA SER A 653 -23.43 -21.87 5.82
C SER A 653 -24.93 -21.67 6.05
N GLN A 654 -25.33 -21.03 7.15
CA GLN A 654 -26.71 -20.65 7.38
C GLN A 654 -27.11 -19.56 6.37
N TYR A 655 -28.22 -19.78 5.68
CA TYR A 655 -28.84 -18.75 4.84
C TYR A 655 -29.57 -17.73 5.74
N SER A 656 -29.31 -16.45 5.48
CA SER A 656 -29.91 -15.33 6.18
C SER A 656 -30.81 -14.54 5.22
N PRO A 657 -32.12 -14.42 5.52
CA PRO A 657 -33.03 -13.57 4.74
C PRO A 657 -32.59 -12.11 4.64
N ALA A 658 -31.87 -11.58 5.63
CA ALA A 658 -31.36 -10.21 5.61
C ALA A 658 -30.22 -10.00 4.61
N ILE A 659 -29.50 -11.07 4.26
CA ILE A 659 -28.41 -11.07 3.27
C ILE A 659 -28.92 -11.51 1.91
N GLU A 660 -30.09 -12.17 1.86
CA GLU A 660 -30.55 -12.97 0.71
C GLU A 660 -29.47 -13.97 0.24
N GLY A 661 -28.73 -14.50 1.22
CA GLY A 661 -27.55 -15.33 1.00
C GLY A 661 -26.98 -15.89 2.31
N HIS A 662 -25.87 -16.61 2.20
CA HIS A 662 -25.19 -17.24 3.34
C HIS A 662 -24.11 -16.36 3.97
N CYS A 663 -23.90 -16.49 5.28
CA CYS A 663 -22.93 -15.69 6.05
C CYS A 663 -21.46 -15.91 5.64
N ASN A 664 -21.13 -17.07 5.07
CA ASN A 664 -19.80 -17.40 4.56
C ASN A 664 -19.66 -17.21 3.04
N ASN A 665 -20.60 -16.50 2.40
CA ASN A 665 -20.59 -16.18 0.97
C ASN A 665 -20.71 -17.37 0.01
N ILE A 666 -21.14 -18.56 0.46
CA ILE A 666 -21.28 -19.71 -0.45
C ILE A 666 -22.35 -19.51 -1.53
N HIS A 667 -23.31 -18.59 -1.35
CA HIS A 667 -24.22 -18.16 -2.43
C HIS A 667 -23.47 -17.65 -3.67
N CYS A 668 -22.28 -17.06 -3.50
CA CYS A 668 -21.43 -16.62 -4.59
C CYS A 668 -20.84 -17.79 -5.41
N LEU A 669 -20.92 -19.04 -4.92
CA LEU A 669 -20.53 -20.22 -5.71
C LEU A 669 -21.38 -20.36 -6.97
N ALA A 670 -22.64 -19.91 -6.96
CA ALA A 670 -23.50 -19.94 -8.14
C ALA A 670 -22.85 -19.19 -9.32
N LYS A 671 -22.41 -17.95 -9.07
CA LYS A 671 -21.73 -17.12 -10.07
C LYS A 671 -20.37 -17.69 -10.46
N ALA A 672 -19.62 -18.25 -9.50
CA ALA A 672 -18.34 -18.90 -9.77
C ALA A 672 -18.46 -20.13 -10.69
N ILE A 673 -19.37 -21.06 -10.37
CA ILE A 673 -19.56 -22.30 -11.12
C ILE A 673 -19.99 -21.99 -12.55
N ASN A 674 -20.96 -21.09 -12.73
CA ASN A 674 -21.47 -20.71 -14.04
C ASN A 674 -20.38 -20.07 -14.91
N GLN A 675 -19.74 -19.01 -14.42
CA GLN A 675 -18.78 -18.22 -15.21
C GLN A 675 -17.47 -18.99 -15.48
N ILE A 676 -16.97 -19.79 -14.53
CA ILE A 676 -15.78 -20.63 -14.76
C ILE A 676 -16.06 -21.74 -15.76
N ALA A 677 -17.23 -22.40 -15.68
CA ALA A 677 -17.62 -23.40 -16.67
C ALA A 677 -17.75 -22.77 -18.07
N ALA A 678 -18.43 -21.63 -18.18
CA ALA A 678 -18.58 -20.90 -19.43
C ALA A 678 -17.21 -20.53 -20.03
N ALA A 679 -16.29 -19.99 -19.24
CA ALA A 679 -14.97 -19.60 -19.73
C ALA A 679 -14.10 -20.81 -20.12
N LEU A 680 -13.95 -21.82 -19.25
CA LEU A 680 -13.09 -22.97 -19.52
C LEU A 680 -13.57 -23.78 -20.74
N PHE A 681 -14.87 -24.08 -20.81
CA PHE A 681 -15.39 -24.87 -21.93
C PHE A 681 -15.45 -24.08 -23.24
N THR A 682 -15.46 -22.74 -23.18
CA THR A 682 -15.22 -21.91 -24.38
C THR A 682 -13.78 -22.00 -24.87
N ILE A 683 -12.79 -21.91 -23.96
CA ILE A 683 -11.35 -22.02 -24.28
C ILE A 683 -11.03 -23.37 -24.93
N HIS A 684 -11.59 -24.44 -24.38
CA HIS A 684 -11.34 -25.81 -24.84
C HIS A 684 -12.34 -26.28 -25.91
N LYS A 685 -13.21 -25.40 -26.43
CA LYS A 685 -14.21 -25.71 -27.47
C LYS A 685 -15.14 -26.89 -27.11
N GLY A 686 -15.48 -27.01 -25.83
CA GLY A 686 -16.45 -27.98 -25.31
C GLY A 686 -17.87 -27.42 -25.21
N SER A 687 -18.83 -28.29 -24.92
CA SER A 687 -20.22 -27.90 -24.68
C SER A 687 -20.42 -27.43 -23.23
N ILE A 688 -20.68 -26.13 -23.04
CA ILE A 688 -20.92 -25.54 -21.70
C ILE A 688 -22.17 -26.16 -21.07
N GLU A 689 -23.24 -26.26 -21.85
CA GLU A 689 -24.56 -26.77 -21.42
C GLU A 689 -24.47 -28.22 -20.94
N ASP A 690 -23.79 -29.11 -21.68
CA ASP A 690 -23.67 -30.52 -21.28
C ASP A 690 -22.85 -30.69 -20.00
N ARG A 691 -21.83 -29.85 -19.80
CA ARG A 691 -20.98 -29.91 -18.60
C ARG A 691 -21.69 -29.36 -17.37
N LEU A 692 -22.50 -28.32 -17.51
CA LEU A 692 -23.33 -27.80 -16.42
C LEU A 692 -24.50 -28.75 -16.10
N LYS A 693 -25.09 -29.41 -17.10
CA LYS A 693 -26.08 -30.50 -16.90
C LYS A 693 -25.49 -31.65 -16.09
N GLU A 694 -24.28 -32.10 -16.46
CA GLU A 694 -23.54 -33.13 -15.74
C GLU A 694 -23.22 -32.71 -14.30
N PHE A 695 -22.74 -31.47 -14.11
CA PHE A 695 -22.51 -30.89 -12.79
C PHE A 695 -23.77 -30.90 -11.94
N LEU A 696 -24.90 -30.42 -12.49
CA LEU A 696 -26.16 -30.31 -11.76
C LEU A 696 -26.68 -31.68 -11.35
N ALA A 697 -26.66 -32.68 -12.24
CA ALA A 697 -27.07 -34.04 -11.91
C ALA A 697 -26.24 -34.64 -10.77
N LEU A 698 -24.92 -34.42 -10.79
CA LEU A 698 -24.01 -34.94 -9.76
C LEU A 698 -24.15 -34.19 -8.42
N ALA A 699 -24.33 -32.86 -8.46
CA ALA A 699 -24.56 -32.03 -7.29
C ALA A 699 -25.90 -32.38 -6.61
N SER A 700 -26.97 -32.49 -7.40
CA SER A 700 -28.29 -32.92 -6.94
C SER A 700 -28.26 -34.32 -6.32
N SER A 701 -27.61 -35.28 -6.97
CA SER A 701 -27.42 -36.64 -6.43
C SER A 701 -26.64 -36.64 -5.10
N SER A 702 -25.61 -35.81 -4.99
CA SER A 702 -24.79 -35.71 -3.78
C SER A 702 -25.54 -35.06 -2.61
N LEU A 703 -26.35 -34.04 -2.89
CA LEU A 703 -27.18 -33.36 -1.88
C LEU A 703 -28.40 -34.18 -1.46
N LEU A 704 -29.01 -34.97 -2.34
CA LEU A 704 -30.11 -35.86 -1.97
C LEU A 704 -29.66 -36.96 -1.00
N LYS A 705 -28.40 -37.43 -1.09
CA LYS A 705 -27.85 -38.44 -0.17
C LYS A 705 -27.82 -37.96 1.28
N ILE A 706 -27.38 -36.72 1.54
CA ILE A 706 -27.41 -36.15 2.89
C ILE A 706 -28.83 -35.87 3.40
N GLY A 707 -29.84 -35.90 2.52
CA GLY A 707 -31.26 -35.82 2.89
C GLY A 707 -31.74 -37.00 3.73
N GLN A 708 -31.10 -38.16 3.60
CA GLN A 708 -31.41 -39.37 4.37
C GLN A 708 -30.56 -39.52 5.64
N GLU A 709 -29.54 -38.68 5.81
CA GLU A 709 -28.69 -38.67 7.00
C GLU A 709 -29.41 -38.04 8.21
N THR A 710 -29.15 -38.59 9.40
CA THR A 710 -29.75 -38.17 10.68
C THR A 710 -28.73 -37.55 11.64
N ASP A 711 -27.45 -37.55 11.30
CA ASP A 711 -26.41 -36.92 12.11
C ASP A 711 -26.57 -35.40 12.11
N LYS A 712 -26.75 -34.84 13.31
CA LYS A 712 -27.05 -33.42 13.51
C LYS A 712 -25.87 -32.50 13.17
N THR A 713 -24.64 -33.02 13.18
CA THR A 713 -23.45 -32.22 12.86
C THR A 713 -23.30 -32.07 11.36
N THR A 714 -23.43 -33.16 10.59
CA THR A 714 -23.32 -33.16 9.13
C THR A 714 -24.52 -32.54 8.42
N THR A 715 -25.71 -32.63 9.01
CA THR A 715 -26.96 -32.09 8.42
C THR A 715 -27.38 -30.73 8.95
N ARG A 716 -26.54 -30.06 9.76
CA ARG A 716 -26.87 -28.83 10.49
C ARG A 716 -27.52 -27.75 9.63
N ASN A 717 -26.88 -27.40 8.52
CA ASN A 717 -27.33 -26.36 7.58
C ASN A 717 -27.74 -26.95 6.22
N ARG A 718 -28.19 -28.21 6.20
CA ARG A 718 -28.56 -28.94 4.97
C ARG A 718 -29.55 -28.17 4.10
N GLU A 719 -30.61 -27.65 4.71
CA GLU A 719 -31.63 -26.88 4.00
C GLU A 719 -31.07 -25.59 3.38
N SER A 720 -30.16 -24.90 4.08
CA SER A 720 -29.50 -23.70 3.54
C SER A 720 -28.62 -24.03 2.33
N VAL A 721 -27.96 -25.20 2.33
CA VAL A 721 -27.10 -25.64 1.22
C VAL A 721 -27.94 -26.10 0.01
N TYR A 722 -29.14 -26.65 0.21
CA TYR A 722 -30.04 -26.98 -0.90
C TYR A 722 -30.37 -25.75 -1.76
N LEU A 723 -30.50 -24.58 -1.14
CA LEU A 723 -30.77 -23.33 -1.85
C LEU A 723 -29.68 -22.95 -2.85
N LEU A 724 -28.46 -23.50 -2.73
CA LEU A 724 -27.42 -23.29 -3.74
C LEU A 724 -27.81 -23.84 -5.11
N LEU A 725 -28.56 -24.95 -5.18
CA LEU A 725 -29.00 -25.50 -6.47
C LEU A 725 -29.95 -24.56 -7.18
N ASP A 726 -30.87 -23.94 -6.42
CA ASP A 726 -31.77 -22.91 -6.95
C ASP A 726 -30.98 -21.70 -7.45
N MET A 727 -30.04 -21.19 -6.65
CA MET A 727 -29.19 -20.06 -7.04
C MET A 727 -28.32 -20.36 -8.27
N ILE A 728 -27.75 -21.57 -8.38
CA ILE A 728 -26.93 -22.00 -9.53
C ILE A 728 -27.78 -21.99 -10.81
N VAL A 729 -29.02 -22.46 -10.73
CA VAL A 729 -29.93 -22.51 -11.89
C VAL A 729 -30.45 -21.12 -12.25
N GLN A 730 -30.75 -20.27 -11.28
CA GLN A 730 -31.14 -18.87 -11.52
C GLN A 730 -30.02 -18.04 -12.15
N GLU A 731 -28.77 -18.25 -11.72
CA GLU A 731 -27.62 -17.49 -12.21
C GLU A 731 -27.11 -17.99 -13.59
N SER A 732 -27.45 -19.22 -13.99
CA SER A 732 -26.94 -19.82 -15.22
C SER A 732 -27.93 -19.73 -16.38
N PRO A 733 -27.56 -19.10 -17.52
CA PRO A 733 -28.41 -19.10 -18.72
C PRO A 733 -28.45 -20.46 -19.43
N PHE A 734 -27.62 -21.42 -19.00
CA PHE A 734 -27.49 -22.75 -19.61
C PHE A 734 -28.30 -23.83 -18.88
N LEU A 735 -28.88 -23.51 -17.72
CA LEU A 735 -29.67 -24.42 -16.91
C LEU A 735 -31.11 -23.91 -16.81
N THR A 736 -32.06 -24.84 -16.72
CA THR A 736 -33.49 -24.50 -16.62
C THR A 736 -34.10 -25.10 -15.37
N MET A 737 -35.18 -24.48 -14.88
CA MET A 737 -35.92 -25.02 -13.74
C MET A 737 -36.55 -26.38 -14.03
N ASP A 738 -36.96 -26.66 -15.28
CA ASP A 738 -37.45 -27.97 -15.69
C ASP A 738 -36.38 -29.07 -15.52
N LEU A 739 -35.12 -28.74 -15.86
CA LEU A 739 -34.00 -29.65 -15.66
C LEU A 739 -33.72 -29.85 -14.17
N LEU A 740 -33.78 -28.78 -13.36
CA LEU A 740 -33.62 -28.89 -11.91
C LEU A 740 -34.69 -29.82 -11.32
N GLU A 741 -35.97 -29.61 -11.65
CA GLU A 741 -37.07 -30.43 -11.15
C GLU A 741 -36.88 -31.93 -11.46
N SER A 742 -36.31 -32.25 -12.62
CA SER A 742 -36.06 -33.64 -13.03
C SER A 742 -35.02 -34.37 -12.16
N CYS A 743 -34.11 -33.64 -11.50
CA CYS A 743 -33.03 -34.22 -10.70
C CYS A 743 -33.04 -33.80 -9.22
N PHE A 744 -33.78 -32.75 -8.85
CA PHE A 744 -33.96 -32.26 -7.50
C PHE A 744 -35.35 -31.61 -7.34
N PRO A 745 -36.31 -32.28 -6.68
CA PRO A 745 -37.69 -31.79 -6.59
C PRO A 745 -37.79 -30.42 -5.88
N TYR A 746 -38.46 -29.45 -6.49
CA TYR A 746 -38.59 -28.08 -5.98
C TYR A 746 -39.33 -28.02 -4.64
N VAL A 747 -40.11 -29.04 -4.29
CA VAL A 747 -40.73 -29.15 -2.96
C VAL A 747 -39.70 -29.15 -1.82
N LEU A 748 -38.49 -29.68 -2.06
CA LEU A 748 -37.39 -29.63 -1.08
C LEU A 748 -36.86 -28.21 -0.93
N LEU A 749 -36.70 -27.48 -2.03
CA LEU A 749 -36.26 -26.08 -2.05
C LEU A 749 -37.29 -25.17 -1.40
N ARG A 750 -38.57 -25.35 -1.72
CA ARG A 750 -39.68 -24.60 -1.11
C ARG A 750 -39.71 -24.79 0.41
N ASN A 751 -39.53 -26.02 0.90
CA ASN A 751 -39.48 -26.29 2.32
C ASN A 751 -38.23 -25.69 2.98
N ALA A 752 -37.08 -25.74 2.29
CA ALA A 752 -35.85 -25.10 2.75
C ALA A 752 -35.98 -23.56 2.85
N TYR A 753 -36.56 -22.91 1.84
CA TYR A 753 -36.89 -21.48 1.89
C TYR A 753 -37.81 -21.16 3.07
N HIS A 754 -38.88 -21.94 3.26
CA HIS A 754 -39.76 -21.76 4.40
C HIS A 754 -39.03 -21.87 5.75
N ALA A 755 -38.11 -22.84 5.90
CA ALA A 755 -37.35 -23.04 7.13
C ALA A 755 -36.44 -21.85 7.46
N VAL A 756 -35.66 -21.36 6.49
CA VAL A 756 -34.70 -20.26 6.71
C VAL A 756 -35.40 -18.91 6.91
N TYR A 757 -36.52 -18.67 6.22
CA TYR A 757 -37.32 -17.45 6.43
C TYR A 757 -38.08 -17.48 7.75
N LYS A 758 -38.61 -18.62 8.17
CA LYS A 758 -39.30 -18.75 9.47
C LYS A 758 -38.35 -18.59 10.66
N GLN A 759 -37.14 -19.14 10.59
CA GLN A 759 -36.12 -19.01 11.65
C GLN A 759 -35.72 -17.55 11.91
N SER A 760 -35.70 -16.69 10.87
CA SER A 760 -35.38 -15.27 11.02
C SER A 760 -36.40 -14.49 11.85
N VAL A 761 -37.69 -14.76 11.67
CA VAL A 761 -38.80 -14.08 12.38
C VAL A 761 -38.77 -14.36 13.88
N THR A 762 -38.34 -15.55 14.29
CA THR A 762 -38.17 -15.94 15.70
C THR A 762 -36.92 -15.37 16.37
N SER A 763 -35.95 -14.85 15.61
CA SER A 763 -34.71 -14.25 16.16
C SER A 763 -34.77 -12.74 16.36
N SER A 764 -35.79 -12.09 15.78
CA SER A 764 -36.09 -10.65 15.87
C SER A 764 -37.19 -10.31 16.89
N ALA A 765 -37.72 -11.31 17.60
CA ALA A 765 -38.59 -11.18 18.76
C ALA A 765 -37.82 -11.66 20.00
#